data_AF-A0A419J3T8-F1
#
_entry.id   AF-A0A419J3T8-F1
#
_cell.length_a   1.000
_cell.length_b   1.000
_cell.length_c   1.000
_cell.angle_alpha   90.00
_cell.angle_beta   90.00
_cell.angle_gamma   90.00
#
_symmetry.space_group_name_H-M   'P 1'
#
loop_
_entity.id
_entity.type
_entity.pdbx_description
1 polymer ?
#
loop_
_entity_poly.entity_id
_entity_poly.type
_entity_poly.pdbx_seq_one_letter_code
_entity_poly.pdbx_strand_id
1 'polypeptide(L)'
;MAVRNTSYSGMNFLIKIFLIVVFLFMALPSANAGAAVALLDNGGASWSAHTEGTGAVTAHIYTAPAGNDRAVIAVISGEGNTPSISGVTIGGSGATLIGTITNGAATIWTYYRLIGSSASTTSSNISVTWGTAPGTDSAINAATYSGVLQTGGGTGAGFAINSIATGSAASGTTTTSSNVTNITDGRVIYAINMNQGSADNQIDTATSSAWAFTETWDVYVTSNRTAAGHSSTTAAGAATVSVGTATAHNRSAMVVLALNPAPSGDTLTASGNTAIASANPTDGTANILMQRFQVTSNNVQNGQIALSSLNMTNSGNATSILDAKVYISPTSSSTLPAGAVLIGSTGAWNGNATVVTLNGGTVSDRTVTTGTPKFIYIVYDLAAGQTGNTIQTSITGIGVAAPDISAGNVGTSSLLTIQPCSDPDPSTITIPASQTAYGNPYNVGGMFNTTGDVGSFEYKITTGGGAGVVTGVGSWISTVDTNPTSYTVPAGTNRVMIVAVGIENSTGTITVSGVTFGGQAVTPISQIGDGGTGYNNYVWFGLCNEACIAAAGSGARNIQVSSSATLNNIVISAGTYENVNQTTPVYATGTNSSTTSPISVTVNTPDGGRVLFGVNFNGQTNSLNALAGYTEMLDTPTGTSGAGNGFSFAVAARNATTPAAPENITATASAASSRTNIAAISLNPAAGETICTSPEWTTNPGISTSGACSPYVETPDNYNLYVRGTDPDCGTQVVSTPVSRPFTWKLNAPDTTAPSVTAFTATSPTNSLNIPVTSFTATDNVAVTGYMITISSTPPLAGAAGWTGTAPATYTVVSGGTYTLYPWAKDAAGNVSAV
;
A
#
# COMPACT_ATOMS: atom_id res chain seq x y z
N MET A 1 79.31 -10.93 -53.97
CA MET A 1 79.85 -9.60 -53.60
C MET A 1 79.39 -9.30 -52.19
N ALA A 2 80.26 -8.71 -51.37
CA ALA A 2 80.23 -8.72 -49.90
C ALA A 2 79.00 -8.06 -49.23
N VAL A 3 78.66 -8.50 -48.01
CA VAL A 3 78.82 -7.78 -46.72
C VAL A 3 77.82 -8.26 -45.64
N ARG A 4 78.39 -8.86 -44.59
CA ARG A 4 78.13 -8.76 -43.12
C ARG A 4 76.71 -8.66 -42.55
N ASN A 5 76.40 -9.68 -41.74
CA ASN A 5 76.30 -9.65 -40.26
C ASN A 5 75.56 -8.46 -39.60
N THR A 6 74.34 -8.70 -39.13
CA THR A 6 73.78 -8.05 -37.94
C THR A 6 72.96 -9.04 -37.11
N SER A 7 73.32 -9.10 -35.83
CA SER A 7 72.74 -9.90 -34.77
C SER A 7 71.29 -9.53 -34.47
N TYR A 8 70.41 -10.53 -34.26
CA TYR A 8 69.16 -10.32 -33.50
C TYR A 8 68.95 -11.42 -32.47
N SER A 9 69.27 -11.05 -31.23
CA SER A 9 68.91 -11.67 -29.96
C SER A 9 67.39 -11.56 -29.71
N GLY A 10 66.56 -12.22 -30.53
CA GLY A 10 65.10 -12.11 -30.44
C GLY A 10 64.31 -13.41 -30.58
N MET A 11 64.93 -14.52 -31.04
CA MET A 11 64.19 -15.74 -31.39
C MET A 11 64.22 -16.87 -30.34
N ASN A 12 64.88 -16.68 -29.19
CA ASN A 12 64.93 -17.70 -28.14
C ASN A 12 63.86 -17.54 -27.04
N PHE A 13 63.06 -16.48 -27.06
CA PHE A 13 61.96 -16.29 -26.10
C PHE A 13 60.62 -16.86 -26.61
N LEU A 14 60.36 -16.79 -27.93
CA LEU A 14 59.12 -17.34 -28.49
C LEU A 14 59.06 -18.87 -28.51
N ILE A 15 60.19 -19.56 -28.71
CA ILE A 15 60.22 -21.04 -28.72
C ILE A 15 60.08 -21.63 -27.31
N LYS A 16 60.55 -20.92 -26.27
CA LYS A 16 60.32 -21.34 -24.87
C LYS A 16 58.90 -21.06 -24.39
N ILE A 17 58.23 -20.03 -24.90
CA ILE A 17 56.80 -19.80 -24.61
C ILE A 17 55.93 -20.82 -25.36
N PHE A 18 56.30 -21.22 -26.58
CA PHE A 18 55.56 -22.27 -27.31
C PHE A 18 55.69 -23.66 -26.66
N LEU A 19 56.84 -24.01 -26.08
CA LEU A 19 57.01 -25.28 -25.36
C LEU A 19 56.32 -25.30 -23.99
N ILE A 20 56.16 -24.14 -23.33
CA ILE A 20 55.44 -24.02 -22.05
C ILE A 20 53.91 -24.01 -22.29
N VAL A 21 53.44 -23.49 -23.43
CA VAL A 21 52.01 -23.51 -23.77
C VAL A 21 51.54 -24.89 -24.27
N VAL A 22 52.42 -25.71 -24.85
CA VAL A 22 52.07 -27.07 -25.30
C VAL A 22 52.09 -28.10 -24.15
N PHE A 23 52.90 -27.91 -23.10
CA PHE A 23 52.86 -28.79 -21.91
C PHE A 23 51.80 -28.39 -20.86
N LEU A 24 51.28 -27.15 -20.89
CA LEU A 24 50.21 -26.73 -19.98
C LEU A 24 48.80 -27.17 -20.45
N PHE A 25 48.68 -27.76 -21.64
CA PHE A 25 47.41 -28.28 -22.19
C PHE A 25 47.27 -29.82 -22.13
N MET A 26 48.20 -30.54 -21.49
CA MET A 26 48.12 -32.01 -21.32
C MET A 26 48.01 -32.49 -19.86
N ALA A 27 47.64 -31.60 -18.95
CA ALA A 27 47.17 -31.99 -17.62
C ALA A 27 45.79 -31.38 -17.35
N LEU A 28 44.84 -31.65 -18.24
CA LEU A 28 43.45 -31.68 -17.80
C LEU A 28 43.30 -32.96 -16.96
N PRO A 29 42.90 -32.90 -15.68
CA PRO A 29 42.18 -34.05 -15.15
C PRO A 29 41.01 -34.25 -16.12
N SER A 30 40.89 -35.44 -16.69
CA SER A 30 39.69 -35.81 -17.45
C SER A 30 38.49 -35.40 -16.60
N ALA A 31 37.77 -34.39 -17.06
CA ALA A 31 36.58 -33.89 -16.39
C ALA A 31 35.55 -35.03 -16.39
N ASN A 32 35.45 -35.67 -15.23
CA ASN A 32 34.37 -36.51 -14.73
C ASN A 32 33.55 -37.26 -15.79
N ALA A 33 34.08 -38.38 -16.30
CA ALA A 33 33.23 -39.58 -16.32
C ALA A 33 32.86 -39.88 -14.86
N GLY A 34 31.61 -40.22 -14.54
CA GLY A 34 31.15 -40.44 -13.16
C GLY A 34 32.19 -41.20 -12.36
N ALA A 35 32.75 -40.58 -11.32
CA ALA A 35 33.89 -41.17 -10.63
C ALA A 35 33.42 -42.45 -9.96
N ALA A 36 34.00 -43.59 -10.35
CA ALA A 36 33.82 -44.84 -9.65
C ALA A 36 34.07 -44.64 -8.15
N VAL A 37 33.37 -45.40 -7.31
CA VAL A 37 33.56 -45.31 -5.86
C VAL A 37 35.03 -45.57 -5.54
N ALA A 38 35.73 -44.52 -5.12
CA ALA A 38 37.17 -44.55 -4.91
C ALA A 38 37.48 -44.45 -3.42
N LEU A 39 38.36 -45.33 -2.94
CA LEU A 39 38.98 -45.22 -1.63
C LEU A 39 39.93 -44.01 -1.66
N LEU A 40 39.69 -43.04 -0.78
CA LEU A 40 40.52 -41.84 -0.67
C LEU A 40 41.61 -41.97 0.38
N ASP A 41 41.31 -42.61 1.50
CA ASP A 41 42.27 -42.82 2.57
C ASP A 41 41.91 -44.04 3.40
N ASN A 42 42.97 -44.79 3.70
CA ASN A 42 42.98 -45.98 4.53
C ASN A 42 43.88 -45.83 5.77
N GLY A 43 44.09 -44.61 6.26
CA GLY A 43 44.72 -44.32 7.55
C GLY A 43 46.22 -44.60 7.68
N GLY A 44 46.92 -45.05 6.63
CA GLY A 44 48.37 -45.33 6.68
C GLY A 44 48.77 -46.19 7.90
N ALA A 45 49.87 -45.83 8.58
CA ALA A 45 50.39 -46.56 9.76
C ALA A 45 49.52 -46.47 11.04
N SER A 46 48.34 -45.83 10.99
CA SER A 46 47.47 -45.58 12.15
C SER A 46 45.99 -45.92 11.84
N TRP A 47 45.78 -46.98 11.06
CA TRP A 47 44.47 -47.32 10.49
C TRP A 47 43.51 -48.08 11.42
N SER A 48 44.04 -48.65 12.49
CA SER A 48 43.30 -49.51 13.40
C SER A 48 43.61 -49.15 14.85
N ALA A 49 42.60 -49.10 15.71
CA ALA A 49 42.80 -49.25 17.16
C ALA A 49 42.43 -50.68 17.54
N HIS A 50 43.35 -51.38 18.19
CA HIS A 50 43.19 -52.77 18.59
C HIS A 50 43.72 -52.98 20.00
N THR A 51 43.03 -53.82 20.77
CA THR A 51 43.48 -54.30 22.07
C THR A 51 43.30 -55.81 22.16
N GLU A 52 44.39 -56.51 22.47
CA GLU A 52 44.37 -57.93 22.84
C GLU A 52 44.31 -58.07 24.36
N GLY A 53 43.42 -58.92 24.86
CA GLY A 53 43.36 -59.36 26.25
C GLY A 53 43.13 -58.26 27.30
N THR A 54 42.78 -57.03 26.89
CA THR A 54 42.74 -55.84 27.76
C THR A 54 41.42 -55.09 27.73
N GLY A 55 40.39 -55.64 27.06
CA GLY A 55 39.04 -55.08 27.04
C GLY A 55 38.80 -54.01 25.98
N ALA A 56 37.64 -53.35 26.09
CA ALA A 56 36.98 -52.60 25.02
C ALA A 56 37.73 -51.38 24.47
N VAL A 57 37.97 -51.34 23.15
CA VAL A 57 38.40 -50.13 22.44
C VAL A 57 37.23 -49.13 22.42
N THR A 58 37.40 -47.98 23.07
CA THR A 58 36.36 -46.94 23.16
C THR A 58 36.57 -45.77 22.19
N ALA A 59 37.75 -45.63 21.58
CA ALA A 59 38.02 -44.58 20.62
C ALA A 59 39.16 -44.93 19.64
N HIS A 60 39.11 -44.32 18.45
CA HIS A 60 40.17 -44.35 17.44
C HIS A 60 40.31 -42.96 16.80
N ILE A 61 41.54 -42.46 16.69
CA ILE A 61 41.82 -41.18 16.05
C ILE A 61 41.92 -41.42 14.54
N TYR A 62 40.91 -40.98 13.80
CA TYR A 62 40.84 -41.15 12.34
C TYR A 62 40.72 -39.80 11.64
N THR A 63 41.61 -39.46 10.71
CA THR A 63 41.52 -38.20 9.98
C THR A 63 40.95 -38.47 8.59
N ALA A 64 39.64 -38.25 8.42
CA ALA A 64 39.03 -38.31 7.10
C ALA A 64 39.54 -37.14 6.23
N PRO A 65 39.96 -37.38 4.98
CA PRO A 65 40.33 -36.30 4.07
C PRO A 65 39.15 -35.32 3.86
N ALA A 66 39.42 -34.02 3.72
CA ALA A 66 38.38 -32.98 3.52
C ALA A 66 37.83 -32.93 2.09
N GLY A 67 36.50 -32.91 1.92
CA GLY A 67 35.83 -32.70 0.63
C GLY A 67 34.38 -33.18 0.62
N ASN A 68 33.67 -32.86 -0.46
CA ASN A 68 32.28 -33.27 -0.68
C ASN A 68 32.15 -34.75 -1.03
N ASP A 69 30.97 -35.29 -0.76
CA ASP A 69 30.54 -36.63 -1.15
C ASP A 69 31.39 -37.77 -0.60
N ARG A 70 31.78 -37.63 0.68
CA ARG A 70 32.63 -38.59 1.37
C ARG A 70 31.86 -39.43 2.37
N ALA A 71 32.03 -40.74 2.25
CA ALA A 71 31.53 -41.72 3.19
C ALA A 71 32.68 -42.21 4.07
N VAL A 72 32.57 -42.04 5.39
CA VAL A 72 33.42 -42.79 6.33
C VAL A 72 32.67 -44.04 6.74
N ILE A 73 33.25 -45.20 6.47
CA ILE A 73 32.77 -46.49 6.95
C ILE A 73 33.65 -46.90 8.12
N ALA A 74 33.04 -47.13 9.28
CA ALA A 74 33.71 -47.62 10.48
C ALA A 74 33.23 -49.04 10.77
N VAL A 75 34.16 -49.97 10.94
CA VAL A 75 33.88 -51.35 11.36
C VAL A 75 34.46 -51.58 12.74
N ILE A 76 33.61 -52.11 13.62
CA ILE A 76 33.94 -52.38 15.01
C ILE A 76 33.76 -53.88 15.24
N SER A 77 34.74 -54.54 15.83
CA SER A 77 34.62 -55.92 16.31
C SER A 77 34.69 -56.00 17.82
N GLY A 78 34.06 -57.05 18.33
CA GLY A 78 34.22 -57.46 19.72
C GLY A 78 34.23 -58.97 19.83
N GLU A 79 35.07 -59.47 20.73
CA GLU A 79 35.12 -60.87 21.13
C GLU A 79 34.64 -61.07 22.57
N GLY A 80 33.79 -62.07 22.81
CA GLY A 80 33.37 -62.49 24.15
C GLY A 80 31.88 -62.80 24.29
N ASN A 81 31.41 -62.93 25.53
CA ASN A 81 30.02 -63.26 25.84
C ASN A 81 29.12 -62.04 25.58
N THR A 82 28.54 -61.97 24.38
CA THR A 82 27.51 -61.01 23.96
C THR A 82 27.89 -59.52 24.11
N PRO A 83 28.99 -59.06 23.47
CA PRO A 83 29.29 -57.63 23.44
C PRO A 83 28.18 -56.86 22.71
N SER A 84 27.95 -55.59 23.11
CA SER A 84 26.92 -54.72 22.51
C SER A 84 27.36 -53.25 22.49
N ILE A 85 26.98 -52.52 21.45
CA ILE A 85 27.28 -51.09 21.26
C ILE A 85 26.00 -50.28 21.42
N SER A 86 26.02 -49.25 22.27
CA SER A 86 24.90 -48.34 22.53
C SER A 86 25.01 -47.01 21.76
N GLY A 87 26.19 -46.70 21.20
CA GLY A 87 26.36 -45.56 20.32
C GLY A 87 27.73 -45.51 19.66
N VAL A 88 27.77 -44.93 18.46
CA VAL A 88 29.02 -44.63 17.74
C VAL A 88 28.94 -43.19 17.25
N THR A 89 30.02 -42.44 17.45
CA THR A 89 30.23 -41.15 16.81
C THR A 89 31.46 -41.22 15.91
N ILE A 90 31.41 -40.53 14.79
CA ILE A 90 32.55 -40.30 13.89
C ILE A 90 32.68 -38.80 13.80
N GLY A 91 33.81 -38.20 14.17
CA GLY A 91 34.00 -36.73 14.12
C GLY A 91 33.00 -35.95 14.99
N GLY A 92 32.65 -36.51 16.16
CA GLY A 92 31.76 -35.87 17.14
C GLY A 92 30.26 -35.91 16.83
N SER A 93 29.84 -36.49 15.71
CA SER A 93 28.41 -36.67 15.38
C SER A 93 28.05 -38.15 15.28
N GLY A 94 26.78 -38.47 15.56
CA GLY A 94 26.28 -39.85 15.52
C GLY A 94 26.50 -40.51 14.16
N ALA A 95 26.97 -41.76 14.18
CA ALA A 95 27.08 -42.62 13.01
C ALA A 95 25.86 -43.54 12.90
N THR A 96 25.53 -43.95 11.68
CA THR A 96 24.37 -44.81 11.39
C THR A 96 24.83 -46.26 11.26
N LEU A 97 24.16 -47.19 11.94
CA LEU A 97 24.45 -48.63 11.85
C LEU A 97 24.01 -49.17 10.49
N ILE A 98 24.93 -49.83 9.79
CA ILE A 98 24.71 -50.54 8.52
C ILE A 98 24.20 -51.96 8.78
N GLY A 99 24.85 -52.67 9.70
CA GLY A 99 24.51 -54.05 10.01
C GLY A 99 25.37 -54.62 11.12
N THR A 100 24.86 -55.70 11.71
CA THR A 100 25.51 -56.44 12.79
C THR A 100 25.42 -57.92 12.50
N ILE A 101 26.48 -58.67 12.80
CA ILE A 101 26.45 -60.12 12.84
C ILE A 101 27.21 -60.65 14.05
N THR A 102 26.62 -61.64 14.70
CA THR A 102 27.22 -62.37 15.83
C THR A 102 27.25 -63.85 15.49
N ASN A 103 28.42 -64.47 15.64
CA ASN A 103 28.58 -65.92 15.58
C ASN A 103 29.39 -66.39 16.79
N GLY A 104 28.69 -66.65 17.89
CA GLY A 104 29.29 -67.03 19.16
C GLY A 104 30.04 -65.87 19.78
N ALA A 105 31.33 -66.06 20.07
CA ALA A 105 32.15 -65.01 20.65
C ALA A 105 32.50 -63.90 19.64
N ALA A 106 32.45 -64.15 18.32
CA ALA A 106 32.79 -63.16 17.31
C ALA A 106 31.58 -62.29 16.94
N THR A 107 31.68 -60.96 17.12
CA THR A 107 30.69 -59.99 16.67
C THR A 107 31.31 -58.88 15.82
N ILE A 108 30.59 -58.41 14.80
CA ILE A 108 30.93 -57.25 13.97
C ILE A 108 29.76 -56.28 13.95
N TRP A 109 30.07 -54.99 14.08
CA TRP A 109 29.20 -53.88 13.74
C TRP A 109 29.83 -53.04 12.64
N THR A 110 29.04 -52.66 11.64
CA THR A 110 29.46 -51.74 10.60
C THR A 110 28.63 -50.47 10.68
N TYR A 111 29.27 -49.32 10.73
CA TYR A 111 28.66 -47.99 10.82
C TYR A 111 29.14 -47.10 9.69
N TYR A 112 28.36 -46.06 9.37
CA TYR A 112 28.79 -45.00 8.45
C TYR A 112 28.47 -43.60 8.95
N ARG A 113 29.18 -42.62 8.38
CA ARG A 113 28.81 -41.20 8.44
C ARG A 113 29.17 -40.49 7.11
N LEU A 114 28.28 -39.58 6.69
CA LEU A 114 28.56 -38.61 5.62
C LEU A 114 29.37 -37.42 6.13
N ILE A 115 30.38 -37.02 5.35
CA ILE A 115 31.22 -35.87 5.62
C ILE A 115 31.07 -34.87 4.46
N GLY A 116 30.55 -33.67 4.75
CA GLY A 116 30.39 -32.58 3.77
C GLY A 116 31.58 -31.62 3.70
N SER A 117 31.53 -30.64 2.77
CA SER A 117 32.59 -29.63 2.53
C SER A 117 33.09 -28.88 3.75
N SER A 118 32.30 -28.77 4.81
CA SER A 118 32.64 -28.03 6.03
C SER A 118 33.41 -28.86 7.07
N ALA A 119 33.82 -30.09 6.75
CA ALA A 119 34.56 -30.92 7.69
C ALA A 119 36.00 -30.43 7.85
N SER A 120 36.31 -30.04 9.09
CA SER A 120 37.64 -29.64 9.53
C SER A 120 38.68 -30.71 9.24
N THR A 121 39.88 -30.30 8.81
CA THR A 121 41.08 -31.14 8.68
C THR A 121 41.61 -31.64 10.03
N THR A 122 40.92 -31.34 11.13
CA THR A 122 41.23 -31.88 12.46
C THR A 122 40.78 -33.33 12.58
N SER A 123 41.59 -34.17 13.21
CA SER A 123 41.31 -35.58 13.46
C SER A 123 39.87 -35.80 13.93
N SER A 124 39.12 -36.61 13.19
CA SER A 124 37.77 -37.02 13.55
C SER A 124 37.88 -38.21 14.51
N ASN A 125 37.61 -38.00 15.79
CA ASN A 125 37.57 -39.12 16.73
C ASN A 125 36.38 -40.02 16.37
N ILE A 126 36.67 -41.31 16.12
CA ILE A 126 35.67 -42.36 16.18
C ILE A 126 35.55 -42.73 17.66
N SER A 127 34.35 -42.67 18.22
CA SER A 127 34.12 -43.04 19.62
C SER A 127 33.01 -44.07 19.68
N VAL A 128 33.22 -45.09 20.52
CA VAL A 128 32.33 -46.24 20.70
C VAL A 128 31.90 -46.27 22.15
N THR A 129 30.59 -46.17 22.35
CA THR A 129 29.96 -46.39 23.64
C THR A 129 29.47 -47.83 23.70
N TRP A 130 30.09 -48.62 24.56
CA TRP A 130 29.69 -50.03 24.77
C TRP A 130 28.51 -50.09 25.73
N GLY A 131 27.47 -50.86 25.36
CA GLY A 131 26.43 -51.30 26.30
C GLY A 131 26.93 -52.48 27.15
N THR A 132 27.61 -53.43 26.50
CA THR A 132 28.29 -54.54 27.15
C THR A 132 29.67 -54.66 26.51
N ALA A 133 30.72 -54.51 27.31
CA ALA A 133 32.09 -54.53 26.82
C ALA A 133 32.47 -55.94 26.27
N PRO A 134 33.29 -56.01 25.21
CA PRO A 134 33.96 -57.24 24.78
C PRO A 134 34.80 -57.82 25.93
N GLY A 135 34.80 -59.15 26.01
CA GLY A 135 35.41 -59.90 27.10
C GLY A 135 36.91 -60.15 26.93
N THR A 136 37.41 -60.19 25.69
CA THR A 136 38.84 -60.42 25.40
C THR A 136 39.42 -59.36 24.49
N ASP A 137 38.88 -59.25 23.27
CA ASP A 137 39.51 -58.47 22.20
C ASP A 137 38.50 -57.56 21.49
N SER A 138 38.97 -56.42 20.99
CA SER A 138 38.17 -55.54 20.16
C SER A 138 39.00 -54.65 19.25
N ALA A 139 38.40 -54.25 18.13
CA ALA A 139 39.05 -53.37 17.18
C ALA A 139 38.08 -52.33 16.59
N ILE A 140 38.61 -51.17 16.24
CA ILE A 140 37.94 -50.14 15.43
C ILE A 140 38.81 -49.91 14.19
N ASN A 141 38.21 -50.00 13.01
CA ASN A 141 38.83 -49.73 11.72
C ASN A 141 37.94 -48.79 10.90
N ALA A 142 38.53 -47.90 10.11
CA ALA A 142 37.74 -46.99 9.27
C ALA A 142 38.42 -46.61 7.96
N ALA A 143 37.61 -46.40 6.92
CA ALA A 143 38.07 -45.96 5.61
C ALA A 143 37.16 -44.87 5.05
N THR A 144 37.72 -43.98 4.22
CA THR A 144 36.99 -42.90 3.57
C THR A 144 36.86 -43.19 2.08
N TYR A 145 35.62 -43.16 1.59
CA TYR A 145 35.27 -43.36 0.19
C TYR A 145 34.72 -42.06 -0.41
N SER A 146 34.97 -41.85 -1.70
CA SER A 146 34.40 -40.76 -2.51
C SER A 146 33.57 -41.28 -3.65
N GLY A 147 32.74 -40.40 -4.22
CA GLY A 147 31.88 -40.76 -5.34
C GLY A 147 30.82 -41.77 -4.94
N VAL A 148 30.27 -41.68 -3.71
CA VAL A 148 29.22 -42.58 -3.20
C VAL A 148 27.84 -41.91 -3.34
N LEU A 149 26.82 -42.65 -3.80
CA LEU A 149 25.45 -42.14 -3.97
C LEU A 149 24.77 -41.80 -2.63
N GLN A 150 24.44 -40.52 -2.46
CA GLN A 150 23.70 -39.99 -1.33
C GLN A 150 22.20 -39.94 -1.62
N THR A 151 21.39 -40.38 -0.65
CA THR A 151 19.93 -40.27 -0.71
C THR A 151 19.49 -39.11 0.19
N GLY A 152 19.27 -37.94 -0.41
CA GLY A 152 18.80 -36.71 0.24
C GLY A 152 19.86 -35.61 0.28
N GLY A 153 19.50 -34.36 -0.04
CA GLY A 153 20.40 -33.21 0.11
C GLY A 153 20.34 -32.66 1.53
N GLY A 154 21.44 -32.74 2.28
CA GLY A 154 21.58 -32.10 3.60
C GLY A 154 22.13 -32.99 4.72
N THR A 155 22.33 -32.39 5.90
CA THR A 155 22.76 -33.07 7.12
C THR A 155 21.67 -34.06 7.59
N GLY A 156 21.91 -35.35 7.40
CA GLY A 156 20.94 -36.43 7.66
C GLY A 156 20.65 -37.34 6.47
N ALA A 157 21.29 -37.11 5.33
CA ALA A 157 21.20 -37.97 4.15
C ALA A 157 21.68 -39.41 4.41
N GLY A 158 20.99 -40.39 3.84
CA GLY A 158 21.40 -41.80 3.83
C GLY A 158 22.36 -42.10 2.68
N PHE A 159 22.94 -43.31 2.67
CA PHE A 159 23.57 -43.88 1.47
C PHE A 159 22.70 -45.00 0.91
N ALA A 160 22.72 -45.17 -0.41
CA ALA A 160 22.17 -46.37 -1.03
C ALA A 160 23.21 -47.50 -0.98
N ILE A 161 23.02 -48.44 -0.05
CA ILE A 161 23.74 -49.72 -0.05
C ILE A 161 23.00 -50.63 -1.02
N ASN A 162 23.67 -51.06 -2.11
CA ASN A 162 23.02 -51.90 -3.13
C ASN A 162 22.53 -53.22 -2.55
N SER A 163 23.38 -53.82 -1.71
CA SER A 163 23.07 -55.00 -0.93
C SER A 163 24.07 -55.15 0.20
N ILE A 164 23.59 -55.73 1.29
CA ILE A 164 24.38 -56.13 2.44
C ILE A 164 24.09 -57.60 2.68
N ALA A 165 25.12 -58.38 2.99
CA ALA A 165 24.95 -59.75 3.36
C ALA A 165 25.95 -60.12 4.45
N THR A 166 25.49 -60.97 5.36
CA THR A 166 26.32 -61.43 6.47
C THR A 166 26.57 -62.93 6.32
N GLY A 167 27.79 -63.36 6.65
CA GLY A 167 28.24 -64.74 6.55
C GLY A 167 28.77 -65.23 7.88
N SER A 168 28.60 -66.50 8.19
CA SER A 168 29.20 -67.11 9.37
C SER A 168 29.68 -68.51 9.05
N ALA A 169 30.75 -68.93 9.71
CA ALA A 169 31.26 -70.30 9.58
C ALA A 169 31.38 -70.97 10.95
N ALA A 170 31.09 -72.27 10.97
CA ALA A 170 31.10 -73.08 12.17
C ALA A 170 32.55 -73.42 12.58
N SER A 171 32.70 -73.97 13.80
CA SER A 171 34.00 -74.46 14.25
C SER A 171 34.56 -75.52 13.33
N GLY A 172 35.85 -75.40 13.00
CA GLY A 172 36.55 -76.35 12.14
C GLY A 172 36.58 -75.98 10.66
N THR A 173 35.83 -74.96 10.21
CA THR A 173 35.81 -74.55 8.79
C THR A 173 36.94 -73.56 8.46
N THR A 174 37.47 -73.65 7.25
CA THR A 174 38.52 -72.76 6.71
C THR A 174 38.00 -71.71 5.74
N THR A 175 36.67 -71.61 5.54
CA THR A 175 36.08 -70.68 4.57
C THR A 175 34.78 -70.06 5.10
N THR A 176 34.65 -68.74 4.97
CA THR A 176 33.41 -68.00 5.24
C THR A 176 32.95 -67.32 3.96
N SER A 177 31.68 -67.44 3.58
CA SER A 177 31.15 -66.86 2.32
C SER A 177 29.86 -66.07 2.53
N SER A 178 29.61 -65.09 1.66
CA SER A 178 28.40 -64.27 1.66
C SER A 178 28.13 -63.68 0.26
N ASN A 179 26.87 -63.44 -0.09
CA ASN A 179 26.45 -63.03 -1.43
C ASN A 179 26.03 -61.57 -1.49
N VAL A 180 26.60 -60.79 -2.39
CA VAL A 180 26.27 -59.36 -2.58
C VAL A 180 26.09 -59.09 -4.07
N THR A 181 25.21 -58.15 -4.40
CA THR A 181 25.04 -57.61 -5.75
C THR A 181 25.75 -56.25 -5.82
N ASN A 182 26.54 -56.02 -6.87
CA ASN A 182 27.19 -54.73 -7.15
C ASN A 182 26.67 -54.16 -8.48
N ILE A 183 26.70 -52.84 -8.62
CA ILE A 183 26.43 -52.15 -9.89
C ILE A 183 27.75 -51.65 -10.52
N THR A 184 27.71 -51.31 -11.81
CA THR A 184 28.85 -50.73 -12.53
C THR A 184 29.36 -49.51 -11.77
N ASP A 185 30.69 -49.38 -11.67
CA ASP A 185 31.40 -48.30 -10.96
C ASP A 185 31.19 -48.26 -9.42
N GLY A 186 30.41 -49.19 -8.85
CA GLY A 186 30.27 -49.38 -7.40
C GLY A 186 31.44 -50.12 -6.77
N ARG A 187 31.58 -50.02 -5.44
CA ARG A 187 32.66 -50.67 -4.68
C ARG A 187 32.11 -51.63 -3.63
N VAL A 188 32.62 -52.86 -3.62
CA VAL A 188 32.29 -53.87 -2.62
C VAL A 188 33.30 -53.78 -1.47
N ILE A 189 32.77 -53.75 -0.25
CA ILE A 189 33.54 -53.71 0.99
C ILE A 189 33.14 -54.93 1.80
N TYR A 190 34.10 -55.59 2.44
CA TYR A 190 33.80 -56.63 3.41
C TYR A 190 34.62 -56.45 4.68
N ALA A 191 34.11 -57.00 5.77
CA ALA A 191 34.83 -57.16 7.02
C ALA A 191 34.52 -58.53 7.61
N ILE A 192 35.51 -59.16 8.23
CA ILE A 192 35.39 -60.47 8.86
C ILE A 192 35.89 -60.37 10.30
N ASN A 193 35.48 -61.27 11.18
CA ASN A 193 35.93 -61.36 12.56
C ASN A 193 36.03 -62.84 12.85
N MET A 194 37.21 -63.29 13.24
CA MET A 194 37.53 -64.69 13.43
C MET A 194 38.03 -64.88 14.85
N ASN A 195 37.35 -65.74 15.61
CA ASN A 195 37.83 -66.13 16.93
C ASN A 195 38.78 -67.34 16.75
N GLN A 196 40.07 -67.15 17.04
CA GLN A 196 41.07 -68.23 17.03
C GLN A 196 41.61 -68.52 18.43
N GLY A 197 41.67 -69.81 18.78
CA GLY A 197 42.43 -70.26 19.93
C GLY A 197 43.92 -70.36 19.60
N SER A 198 44.72 -69.40 20.06
CA SER A 198 46.17 -69.52 20.33
C SER A 198 47.21 -69.69 19.20
N ALA A 199 46.84 -69.70 17.91
CA ALA A 199 47.84 -69.68 16.82
C ALA A 199 47.45 -68.71 15.69
N ASP A 200 48.28 -67.69 15.51
CA ASP A 200 48.06 -66.58 14.59
C ASP A 200 48.63 -66.89 13.19
N ASN A 201 47.76 -67.29 12.26
CA ASN A 201 48.12 -67.69 10.89
C ASN A 201 47.40 -66.86 9.83
N GLN A 202 48.11 -66.67 8.70
CA GLN A 202 47.79 -65.79 7.58
C GLN A 202 46.42 -66.09 6.93
N ILE A 203 45.63 -65.04 6.66
CA ILE A 203 44.42 -65.12 5.85
C ILE A 203 44.82 -65.16 4.36
N ASP A 204 44.21 -66.06 3.59
CA ASP A 204 44.41 -66.12 2.13
C ASP A 204 43.57 -65.05 1.42
N THR A 205 43.98 -64.68 0.21
CA THR A 205 43.33 -63.65 -0.60
C THR A 205 41.84 -63.97 -0.80
N ALA A 206 40.97 -62.98 -0.57
CA ALA A 206 39.54 -63.16 -0.82
C ALA A 206 39.32 -63.47 -2.31
N THR A 207 38.44 -64.42 -2.58
CA THR A 207 38.08 -64.82 -3.94
C THR A 207 36.60 -64.53 -4.18
N SER A 208 36.26 -64.21 -5.42
CA SER A 208 34.88 -64.14 -5.84
C SER A 208 34.67 -64.86 -7.16
N SER A 209 33.44 -65.32 -7.37
CA SER A 209 33.05 -66.04 -8.59
C SER A 209 32.87 -65.14 -9.82
N ALA A 210 32.79 -63.82 -9.66
CA ALA A 210 32.45 -62.88 -10.73
C ALA A 210 33.35 -61.64 -10.83
N TRP A 211 34.15 -61.34 -9.80
CA TRP A 211 34.97 -60.12 -9.73
C TRP A 211 36.45 -60.47 -9.55
N ALA A 212 37.28 -59.94 -10.46
CA ALA A 212 38.73 -59.94 -10.29
C ALA A 212 39.12 -58.74 -9.41
N PHE A 213 39.92 -59.02 -8.40
CA PHE A 213 40.30 -58.07 -7.38
C PHE A 213 41.72 -57.54 -7.65
N THR A 214 41.84 -56.24 -7.99
CA THR A 214 43.09 -55.68 -8.56
C THR A 214 43.83 -54.65 -7.68
N GLU A 215 43.21 -54.17 -6.59
CA GLU A 215 43.78 -53.17 -5.67
C GLU A 215 44.08 -53.76 -4.30
N THR A 216 45.06 -53.21 -3.59
CA THR A 216 45.74 -53.98 -2.54
C THR A 216 45.14 -53.92 -1.13
N TRP A 217 44.42 -52.88 -0.64
CA TRP A 217 43.92 -52.88 0.78
C TRP A 217 42.77 -51.87 1.10
N ASP A 218 41.56 -52.32 1.50
CA ASP A 218 40.37 -51.44 1.72
C ASP A 218 39.76 -51.33 3.16
N VAL A 219 39.29 -52.39 3.86
CA VAL A 219 38.84 -52.39 5.29
C VAL A 219 39.16 -53.72 5.95
N TYR A 220 39.83 -53.68 7.11
CA TYR A 220 40.38 -54.84 7.83
C TYR A 220 39.74 -54.99 9.20
N VAL A 221 39.39 -56.21 9.60
CA VAL A 221 39.17 -56.55 11.01
C VAL A 221 39.59 -58.01 11.20
N THR A 222 40.51 -58.28 12.11
CA THR A 222 40.68 -59.57 12.79
C THR A 222 41.30 -59.28 14.15
N SER A 223 41.11 -60.15 15.12
CA SER A 223 41.87 -60.11 16.38
C SER A 223 43.36 -60.44 16.21
N ASN A 224 43.84 -60.92 15.06
CA ASN A 224 45.28 -60.93 14.73
C ASN A 224 45.58 -61.25 13.24
N ARG A 225 46.37 -60.39 12.58
CA ARG A 225 46.99 -60.40 11.20
C ARG A 225 46.19 -60.70 9.89
N THR A 226 46.72 -60.17 8.78
CA THR A 226 46.04 -59.46 7.65
C THR A 226 45.43 -60.28 6.49
N ALA A 227 44.24 -59.91 5.95
CA ALA A 227 43.87 -59.94 4.49
C ALA A 227 42.55 -59.19 4.14
N ALA A 228 42.31 -58.95 2.83
CA ALA A 228 41.89 -57.66 2.23
C ALA A 228 40.56 -57.56 1.43
N GLY A 229 39.79 -56.48 1.66
CA GLY A 229 38.71 -55.98 0.79
C GLY A 229 39.20 -55.49 -0.58
N HIS A 230 38.38 -55.64 -1.62
CA HIS A 230 38.80 -55.38 -3.00
C HIS A 230 37.69 -54.77 -3.87
N SER A 231 38.09 -53.82 -4.72
CA SER A 231 37.24 -53.19 -5.73
C SER A 231 37.18 -54.03 -7.02
N SER A 232 36.01 -54.08 -7.66
CA SER A 232 35.86 -54.49 -9.07
C SER A 232 35.40 -53.27 -9.84
N THR A 233 36.22 -52.79 -10.75
CA THR A 233 35.98 -51.55 -11.50
C THR A 233 35.19 -51.77 -12.80
N THR A 234 34.71 -52.98 -13.12
CA THR A 234 34.18 -53.24 -14.49
C THR A 234 32.93 -54.13 -14.65
N ALA A 235 32.39 -54.81 -13.63
CA ALA A 235 31.24 -55.72 -13.83
C ALA A 235 30.12 -55.59 -12.78
N ALA A 236 28.96 -55.08 -13.21
CA ALA A 236 27.69 -55.23 -12.48
C ALA A 236 27.28 -56.70 -12.41
N GLY A 237 26.75 -57.15 -11.27
CA GLY A 237 26.30 -58.53 -11.11
C GLY A 237 26.18 -58.98 -9.65
N ALA A 238 25.68 -60.20 -9.46
CA ALA A 238 25.70 -60.89 -8.16
C ALA A 238 26.98 -61.72 -8.05
N ALA A 239 27.68 -61.64 -6.91
CA ALA A 239 28.83 -62.48 -6.63
C ALA A 239 28.84 -62.99 -5.20
N THR A 240 29.48 -64.13 -5.00
CA THR A 240 29.83 -64.67 -3.69
C THR A 240 31.22 -64.19 -3.33
N VAL A 241 31.37 -63.52 -2.18
CA VAL A 241 32.67 -63.22 -1.59
C VAL A 241 33.00 -64.34 -0.62
N SER A 242 34.13 -65.00 -0.82
CA SER A 242 34.63 -66.08 0.03
C SER A 242 36.00 -65.74 0.58
N VAL A 243 36.16 -65.83 1.90
CA VAL A 243 37.44 -65.64 2.60
C VAL A 243 37.93 -66.99 3.11
N GLY A 244 39.09 -67.42 2.60
CA GLY A 244 39.77 -68.66 2.98
C GLY A 244 40.90 -68.41 3.97
N THR A 245 41.21 -69.39 4.82
CA THR A 245 42.29 -69.30 5.80
C THR A 245 43.15 -70.56 5.84
N ALA A 246 44.42 -70.38 6.24
CA ALA A 246 45.39 -71.47 6.30
C ALA A 246 45.12 -72.49 7.43
N THR A 247 44.28 -72.14 8.43
CA THR A 247 43.95 -73.01 9.57
C THR A 247 42.48 -72.87 10.00
N ALA A 248 41.92 -73.94 10.55
CA ALA A 248 40.53 -73.96 11.03
C ALA A 248 40.30 -73.04 12.23
N HIS A 249 39.17 -72.32 12.25
CA HIS A 249 38.80 -71.40 13.33
C HIS A 249 37.75 -71.96 14.26
N ASN A 250 37.58 -71.33 15.43
CA ASN A 250 36.48 -71.68 16.32
C ASN A 250 35.15 -71.20 15.77
N ARG A 251 35.03 -69.93 15.34
CA ARG A 251 33.84 -69.34 14.69
C ARG A 251 34.24 -68.08 13.93
N SER A 252 33.56 -67.76 12.84
CA SER A 252 33.75 -66.51 12.09
C SER A 252 32.43 -65.78 11.84
N ALA A 253 32.49 -64.45 11.80
CA ALA A 253 31.39 -63.59 11.40
C ALA A 253 31.89 -62.66 10.29
N MET A 254 31.11 -62.42 9.24
CA MET A 254 31.48 -61.61 8.09
C MET A 254 30.33 -60.69 7.69
N VAL A 255 30.64 -59.47 7.30
CA VAL A 255 29.74 -58.51 6.64
C VAL A 255 30.32 -58.16 5.29
N VAL A 256 29.49 -58.19 4.25
CA VAL A 256 29.81 -57.72 2.90
C VAL A 256 28.77 -56.69 2.51
N LEU A 257 29.19 -55.55 1.97
CA LEU A 257 28.31 -54.49 1.50
C LEU A 257 28.80 -53.92 0.16
N ALA A 258 27.88 -53.49 -0.69
CA ALA A 258 28.21 -52.82 -1.95
C ALA A 258 27.77 -51.35 -1.90
N LEU A 259 28.73 -50.44 -2.06
CA LEU A 259 28.51 -49.01 -2.19
C LEU A 259 28.18 -48.66 -3.64
N ASN A 260 27.06 -47.98 -3.85
CA ASN A 260 26.69 -47.44 -5.15
C ASN A 260 27.55 -46.21 -5.49
N PRO A 261 28.03 -46.08 -6.75
CA PRO A 261 28.63 -44.84 -7.20
C PRO A 261 27.59 -43.75 -7.20
N ALA A 262 28.03 -42.54 -6.84
CA ALA A 262 27.28 -41.34 -7.10
C ALA A 262 26.92 -41.34 -8.59
N PRO A 263 25.65 -41.15 -8.93
CA PRO A 263 25.22 -41.33 -10.30
C PRO A 263 25.94 -40.29 -11.17
N SER A 264 26.35 -40.70 -12.37
CA SER A 264 26.91 -39.81 -13.38
C SER A 264 25.82 -38.90 -13.92
N GLY A 265 25.49 -37.83 -13.18
CA GLY A 265 24.63 -36.77 -13.68
C GLY A 265 25.40 -35.75 -14.50
N ASP A 266 24.69 -35.07 -15.40
CA ASP A 266 25.26 -33.91 -16.07
C ASP A 266 25.47 -32.78 -15.04
N THR A 267 26.54 -32.01 -15.20
CA THR A 267 26.86 -30.87 -14.32
C THR A 267 26.38 -29.57 -14.94
N LEU A 268 25.52 -28.86 -14.20
CA LEU A 268 25.09 -27.54 -14.57
C LEU A 268 26.19 -26.53 -14.21
N THR A 269 26.57 -25.67 -15.16
CA THR A 269 27.44 -24.53 -14.91
C THR A 269 26.67 -23.24 -15.16
N ALA A 270 26.73 -22.32 -14.20
CA ALA A 270 26.17 -20.97 -14.33
C ALA A 270 27.29 -19.95 -14.56
N SER A 271 27.03 -18.94 -15.39
CA SER A 271 27.92 -17.77 -15.51
C SER A 271 27.83 -16.91 -14.25
N GLY A 272 28.76 -15.96 -14.10
CA GLY A 272 28.58 -14.85 -13.16
C GLY A 272 27.35 -14.01 -13.53
N ASN A 273 26.85 -13.27 -12.54
CA ASN A 273 25.69 -12.39 -12.72
C ASN A 273 25.96 -11.25 -13.72
N THR A 274 24.98 -10.96 -14.58
CA THR A 274 24.88 -9.70 -15.34
C THR A 274 23.77 -8.86 -14.72
N ALA A 275 24.13 -7.78 -14.02
CA ALA A 275 23.14 -6.81 -13.54
C ALA A 275 22.55 -6.04 -14.72
N ILE A 276 21.21 -5.92 -14.77
CA ILE A 276 20.50 -5.25 -15.87
C ILE A 276 19.91 -3.93 -15.39
N ALA A 277 19.12 -3.96 -14.31
CA ALA A 277 18.57 -2.73 -13.76
C ALA A 277 19.70 -1.90 -13.15
N SER A 278 19.83 -0.66 -13.65
CA SER A 278 20.80 0.34 -13.18
C SER A 278 20.13 1.62 -12.70
N ALA A 279 18.85 1.82 -13.01
CA ALA A 279 18.06 2.94 -12.54
C ALA A 279 17.26 2.54 -11.30
N ASN A 280 17.15 3.48 -10.37
CA ASN A 280 16.33 3.32 -9.17
C ASN A 280 14.84 3.28 -9.57
N PRO A 281 14.09 2.23 -9.22
CA PRO A 281 12.68 2.12 -9.57
C PRO A 281 11.83 3.04 -8.68
N THR A 282 10.68 3.47 -9.17
CA THR A 282 9.66 4.16 -8.36
C THR A 282 8.87 3.14 -7.53
N ASP A 283 8.31 3.59 -6.40
CA ASP A 283 7.48 2.77 -5.53
C ASP A 283 6.28 2.18 -6.29
N GLY A 284 6.02 0.88 -6.12
CA GLY A 284 4.98 0.16 -6.88
C GLY A 284 5.36 -0.26 -8.32
N THR A 285 6.56 0.05 -8.81
CA THR A 285 6.98 -0.35 -10.18
C THR A 285 6.91 -1.87 -10.36
N ALA A 286 6.32 -2.31 -11.47
CA ALA A 286 6.30 -3.71 -11.90
C ALA A 286 7.29 -3.98 -13.04
N ASN A 287 7.60 -5.26 -13.26
CA ASN A 287 8.46 -5.76 -14.34
C ASN A 287 9.90 -5.21 -14.34
N ILE A 288 10.46 -4.95 -13.16
CA ILE A 288 11.83 -4.48 -13.01
C ILE A 288 12.77 -5.64 -13.33
N LEU A 289 13.43 -5.59 -14.49
CA LEU A 289 14.38 -6.62 -14.87
C LEU A 289 15.71 -6.45 -14.12
N MET A 290 15.86 -7.18 -13.01
CA MET A 290 16.97 -7.01 -12.08
C MET A 290 18.29 -7.52 -12.66
N GLN A 291 18.29 -8.76 -13.15
CA GLN A 291 19.51 -9.43 -13.55
C GLN A 291 19.28 -10.60 -14.51
N ARG A 292 20.38 -11.04 -15.13
CA ARG A 292 20.44 -12.23 -15.98
C ARG A 292 21.73 -13.01 -15.76
N PHE A 293 21.67 -14.32 -15.88
CA PHE A 293 22.85 -15.18 -15.98
C PHE A 293 22.61 -16.33 -16.97
N GLN A 294 23.69 -16.90 -17.50
CA GLN A 294 23.65 -18.02 -18.42
C GLN A 294 23.80 -19.33 -17.65
N VAL A 295 23.11 -20.38 -18.10
CA VAL A 295 23.31 -21.76 -17.65
C VAL A 295 23.67 -22.66 -18.82
N THR A 296 24.54 -23.62 -18.55
CA THR A 296 25.07 -24.59 -19.52
C THR A 296 25.16 -25.97 -18.88
N SER A 297 25.01 -27.02 -19.69
CA SER A 297 25.20 -28.40 -19.28
C SER A 297 26.48 -28.96 -19.92
N ASN A 298 27.20 -29.83 -19.21
CA ASN A 298 28.22 -30.69 -19.82
C ASN A 298 27.56 -31.91 -20.52
N ASN A 299 28.34 -32.86 -21.03
CA ASN A 299 27.83 -34.05 -21.72
C ASN A 299 28.42 -35.32 -21.09
N VAL A 300 28.21 -35.47 -19.78
CA VAL A 300 28.70 -36.62 -19.01
C VAL A 300 27.71 -37.78 -19.11
N GLN A 301 26.41 -37.49 -19.20
CA GLN A 301 25.35 -38.47 -19.37
C GLN A 301 24.60 -38.26 -20.69
N ASN A 302 23.42 -37.65 -20.65
CA ASN A 302 22.58 -37.42 -21.83
C ASN A 302 22.70 -35.98 -22.36
N GLY A 303 23.50 -35.16 -21.67
CA GLY A 303 23.71 -33.76 -21.97
C GLY A 303 22.51 -32.89 -21.65
N GLN A 304 21.55 -33.36 -20.83
CA GLN A 304 20.28 -32.68 -20.59
C GLN A 304 20.00 -32.56 -19.10
N ILE A 305 19.95 -31.32 -18.62
CA ILE A 305 19.66 -31.02 -17.21
C ILE A 305 18.33 -30.27 -17.10
N ALA A 306 17.38 -30.81 -16.35
CA ALA A 306 16.13 -30.13 -16.03
C ALA A 306 16.26 -29.28 -14.75
N LEU A 307 16.06 -27.97 -14.87
CA LEU A 307 16.07 -27.06 -13.73
C LEU A 307 14.84 -27.28 -12.85
N SER A 308 15.02 -27.35 -11.53
CA SER A 308 13.95 -27.62 -10.57
C SER A 308 13.69 -26.48 -9.58
N SER A 309 14.72 -25.72 -9.19
CA SER A 309 14.55 -24.62 -8.22
C SER A 309 15.64 -23.55 -8.31
N LEU A 310 15.39 -22.40 -7.67
CA LEU A 310 16.37 -21.34 -7.49
C LEU A 310 16.38 -20.88 -6.02
N ASN A 311 17.56 -20.82 -5.39
CA ASN A 311 17.71 -20.28 -4.05
C ASN A 311 17.91 -18.76 -4.16
N MET A 312 16.92 -18.01 -3.70
CA MET A 312 16.82 -16.55 -3.90
C MET A 312 16.72 -15.80 -2.58
N THR A 313 17.39 -14.66 -2.49
CA THR A 313 17.28 -13.72 -1.36
C THR A 313 17.27 -12.28 -1.89
N ASN A 314 16.53 -11.38 -1.23
CA ASN A 314 16.71 -9.95 -1.41
C ASN A 314 17.78 -9.49 -0.41
N SER A 315 18.96 -9.11 -0.90
CA SER A 315 20.03 -8.55 -0.06
C SER A 315 19.80 -7.08 0.33
N GLY A 316 18.76 -6.43 -0.22
CA GLY A 316 18.27 -5.14 0.24
C GLY A 316 17.36 -5.25 1.48
N ASN A 317 16.72 -4.13 1.85
CA ASN A 317 15.84 -4.03 3.03
C ASN A 317 14.34 -3.92 2.70
N ALA A 318 13.95 -4.02 1.43
CA ALA A 318 12.54 -4.13 1.03
C ALA A 318 11.91 -5.41 1.60
N THR A 319 10.81 -5.26 2.34
CA THR A 319 10.09 -6.33 3.05
C THR A 319 8.73 -6.67 2.45
N SER A 320 8.33 -5.99 1.36
CA SER A 320 7.09 -6.28 0.63
C SER A 320 7.34 -6.18 -0.87
N ILE A 321 7.57 -7.33 -1.50
CA ILE A 321 7.72 -7.50 -2.93
C ILE A 321 6.49 -8.29 -3.41
N LEU A 322 5.77 -7.81 -4.43
CA LEU A 322 4.56 -8.47 -4.91
C LEU A 322 4.85 -9.79 -5.60
N ASP A 323 5.92 -9.84 -6.39
CA ASP A 323 6.41 -11.06 -7.00
C ASP A 323 7.88 -10.92 -7.43
N ALA A 324 8.64 -12.00 -7.33
CA ALA A 324 9.92 -12.17 -7.99
C ALA A 324 9.78 -13.32 -9.01
N LYS A 325 9.71 -12.95 -10.28
CA LYS A 325 9.46 -13.85 -11.41
C LYS A 325 10.78 -14.32 -12.00
N VAL A 326 10.83 -15.60 -12.34
CA VAL A 326 11.97 -16.27 -12.97
C VAL A 326 11.58 -16.64 -14.40
N TYR A 327 12.23 -16.00 -15.37
CA TYR A 327 12.04 -16.30 -16.78
C TYR A 327 13.24 -17.05 -17.36
N ILE A 328 13.00 -17.88 -18.37
CA ILE A 328 14.06 -18.54 -19.16
C ILE A 328 13.93 -18.17 -20.64
N SER A 329 15.07 -17.99 -21.31
CA SER A 329 15.13 -17.73 -22.75
C SER A 329 16.33 -18.45 -23.39
N PRO A 330 16.24 -18.90 -24.64
CA PRO A 330 17.41 -19.33 -25.41
C PRO A 330 18.25 -18.14 -25.92
N THR A 331 17.73 -16.91 -25.87
CA THR A 331 18.42 -15.71 -26.36
C THR A 331 18.91 -14.83 -25.21
N SER A 332 20.14 -14.35 -25.36
CA SER A 332 20.73 -13.35 -24.47
C SER A 332 20.34 -11.95 -24.92
N SER A 333 19.86 -11.14 -23.97
CA SER A 333 19.42 -9.76 -24.17
C SER A 333 19.59 -8.96 -22.89
N SER A 334 19.77 -7.64 -23.00
CA SER A 334 19.72 -6.68 -21.89
C SER A 334 18.30 -6.26 -21.52
N THR A 335 17.30 -6.63 -22.33
CA THR A 335 15.87 -6.52 -22.03
C THR A 335 15.26 -7.91 -21.93
N LEU A 336 14.08 -8.03 -21.33
CA LEU A 336 13.39 -9.32 -21.26
C LEU A 336 12.97 -9.73 -22.69
N PRO A 337 13.46 -10.86 -23.24
CA PRO A 337 13.07 -11.29 -24.57
C PRO A 337 11.56 -11.53 -24.69
N ALA A 338 10.94 -11.15 -25.81
CA ALA A 338 9.50 -11.34 -26.02
C ALA A 338 9.05 -12.81 -25.96
N GLY A 339 9.97 -13.75 -26.26
CA GLY A 339 9.73 -15.19 -26.15
C GLY A 339 10.21 -15.81 -24.84
N ALA A 340 10.56 -15.02 -23.82
CA ALA A 340 10.99 -15.55 -22.53
C ALA A 340 9.81 -16.21 -21.81
N VAL A 341 10.03 -17.42 -21.29
CA VAL A 341 8.99 -18.24 -20.65
C VAL A 341 9.08 -18.07 -19.14
N LEU A 342 7.97 -17.76 -18.48
CA LEU A 342 7.88 -17.73 -17.02
C LEU A 342 7.95 -19.17 -16.47
N ILE A 343 8.97 -19.47 -15.69
CA ILE A 343 9.23 -20.83 -15.17
C ILE A 343 9.10 -20.96 -13.66
N GLY A 344 9.02 -19.85 -12.92
CA GLY A 344 8.74 -19.84 -11.49
C GLY A 344 8.47 -18.43 -10.99
N SER A 345 7.83 -18.32 -9.83
CA SER A 345 7.64 -17.05 -9.14
C SER A 345 7.55 -17.25 -7.63
N THR A 346 7.83 -16.21 -6.85
CA THR A 346 7.68 -16.25 -5.39
C THR A 346 6.24 -16.00 -4.93
N GLY A 347 5.43 -15.34 -5.78
CA GLY A 347 4.28 -14.60 -5.30
C GLY A 347 4.70 -13.51 -4.31
N ALA A 348 3.76 -13.08 -3.47
CA ALA A 348 4.03 -12.08 -2.43
C ALA A 348 5.17 -12.56 -1.52
N TRP A 349 6.23 -11.76 -1.44
CA TRP A 349 7.49 -12.16 -0.84
C TRP A 349 8.07 -11.04 0.03
N ASN A 350 8.58 -11.42 1.19
CA ASN A 350 9.12 -10.49 2.18
C ASN A 350 10.62 -10.21 2.04
N GLY A 351 11.25 -10.69 0.97
CA GLY A 351 12.69 -10.53 0.72
C GLY A 351 13.59 -11.55 1.42
N ASN A 352 13.08 -12.35 2.36
CA ASN A 352 13.87 -13.36 3.06
C ASN A 352 14.30 -14.50 2.13
N ALA A 353 15.39 -15.19 2.49
CA ALA A 353 15.88 -16.34 1.74
C ALA A 353 14.78 -17.38 1.50
N THR A 354 14.55 -17.72 0.24
CA THR A 354 13.49 -18.62 -0.19
C THR A 354 13.96 -19.52 -1.34
N VAL A 355 13.26 -20.63 -1.54
CA VAL A 355 13.48 -21.55 -2.67
C VAL A 355 12.32 -21.38 -3.64
N VAL A 356 12.61 -20.81 -4.81
CA VAL A 356 11.62 -20.70 -5.89
C VAL A 356 11.55 -22.01 -6.64
N THR A 357 10.38 -22.64 -6.63
CA THR A 357 10.15 -23.87 -7.42
C THR A 357 9.96 -23.51 -8.88
N LEU A 358 10.66 -24.22 -9.78
CA LEU A 358 10.60 -24.00 -11.22
C LEU A 358 9.63 -25.00 -11.88
N ASN A 359 8.34 -24.71 -11.83
CA ASN A 359 7.27 -25.56 -12.35
C ASN A 359 6.46 -24.93 -13.50
N GLY A 360 6.71 -23.66 -13.85
CA GLY A 360 6.09 -22.97 -14.99
C GLY A 360 6.76 -23.30 -16.33
N GLY A 361 6.06 -23.08 -17.44
CA GLY A 361 6.52 -23.49 -18.78
C GLY A 361 6.51 -25.01 -18.97
N THR A 362 7.03 -25.48 -20.10
CA THR A 362 7.16 -26.92 -20.38
C THR A 362 8.44 -27.50 -19.78
N VAL A 363 8.52 -28.82 -19.64
CA VAL A 363 9.77 -29.50 -19.23
C VAL A 363 10.91 -29.20 -20.20
N SER A 364 10.60 -29.10 -21.50
CA SER A 364 11.59 -28.77 -22.53
C SER A 364 12.12 -27.34 -22.39
N ASP A 365 11.31 -26.38 -21.94
CA ASP A 365 11.76 -25.01 -21.71
C ASP A 365 12.80 -24.97 -20.57
N ARG A 366 12.54 -25.75 -19.52
CA ARG A 366 13.40 -25.87 -18.32
C ARG A 366 14.59 -26.82 -18.50
N THR A 367 14.72 -27.48 -19.65
CA THR A 367 15.83 -28.40 -19.93
C THR A 367 16.97 -27.66 -20.64
N VAL A 368 18.15 -27.71 -20.04
CA VAL A 368 19.40 -27.19 -20.60
C VAL A 368 20.12 -28.33 -21.31
N THR A 369 20.28 -28.21 -22.62
CA THR A 369 20.98 -29.21 -23.43
C THR A 369 22.40 -28.77 -23.73
N THR A 370 23.38 -29.69 -23.72
CA THR A 370 24.77 -29.40 -24.05
C THR A 370 24.88 -28.70 -25.40
N GLY A 371 25.72 -27.66 -25.46
CA GLY A 371 25.88 -26.83 -26.65
C GLY A 371 24.75 -25.83 -26.91
N THR A 372 23.65 -25.89 -26.14
CA THR A 372 22.50 -24.98 -26.26
C THR A 372 22.25 -24.25 -24.93
N PRO A 373 23.01 -23.18 -24.64
CA PRO A 373 22.86 -22.44 -23.39
C PRO A 373 21.45 -21.84 -23.25
N LYS A 374 21.02 -21.66 -22.00
CA LYS A 374 19.82 -20.91 -21.66
C LYS A 374 20.18 -19.72 -20.77
N PHE A 375 19.36 -18.69 -20.78
CA PHE A 375 19.53 -17.48 -20.00
C PHE A 375 18.36 -17.34 -19.04
N ILE A 376 18.68 -17.20 -17.75
CA ILE A 376 17.70 -16.99 -16.69
C ILE A 376 17.64 -15.49 -16.39
N TYR A 377 16.43 -14.96 -16.28
CA TYR A 377 16.14 -13.57 -15.99
C TYR A 377 15.31 -13.47 -14.71
N ILE A 378 15.68 -12.54 -13.83
CA ILE A 378 14.93 -12.26 -12.60
C ILE A 378 14.24 -10.91 -12.73
N VAL A 379 12.92 -10.90 -12.54
CA VAL A 379 12.07 -9.73 -12.72
C VAL A 379 11.28 -9.49 -11.43
N TYR A 380 11.31 -8.27 -10.91
CA TYR A 380 10.60 -7.92 -9.67
C TYR A 380 9.35 -7.09 -9.98
N ASP A 381 8.30 -7.36 -9.23
CA ASP A 381 7.15 -6.48 -9.05
C ASP A 381 7.13 -5.96 -7.62
N LEU A 382 7.21 -4.64 -7.45
CA LEU A 382 7.27 -4.02 -6.11
C LEU A 382 5.88 -3.77 -5.56
N ALA A 383 5.72 -3.95 -4.24
CA ALA A 383 4.54 -3.45 -3.56
C ALA A 383 4.68 -1.94 -3.33
N ALA A 384 3.56 -1.23 -3.34
CA ALA A 384 3.52 0.18 -2.95
C ALA A 384 3.83 0.35 -1.44
N GLY A 385 4.32 1.52 -1.06
CA GLY A 385 4.68 1.86 0.32
C GLY A 385 6.07 1.37 0.72
N GLN A 386 6.94 1.09 -0.25
CA GLN A 386 8.32 0.66 -0.06
C GLN A 386 9.34 1.79 -0.32
N THR A 387 8.89 3.03 -0.55
CA THR A 387 9.75 4.20 -0.77
C THR A 387 10.91 4.29 0.25
N GLY A 388 12.13 4.50 -0.25
CA GLY A 388 13.35 4.58 0.56
C GLY A 388 13.98 3.23 0.91
N ASN A 389 13.26 2.12 0.74
CA ASN A 389 13.84 0.79 0.85
C ASN A 389 14.67 0.44 -0.40
N THR A 390 15.38 -0.67 -0.33
CA THR A 390 16.32 -1.14 -1.35
C THR A 390 16.02 -2.57 -1.76
N ILE A 391 16.28 -2.86 -3.03
CA ILE A 391 16.20 -4.19 -3.61
C ILE A 391 17.56 -4.58 -4.22
N GLN A 392 17.94 -5.83 -4.02
CA GLN A 392 19.10 -6.46 -4.64
C GLN A 392 18.87 -7.97 -4.68
N THR A 393 18.73 -8.54 -5.87
CA THR A 393 18.60 -9.99 -6.03
C THR A 393 19.93 -10.67 -5.70
N SER A 394 19.89 -11.77 -4.95
CA SER A 394 21.01 -12.68 -4.70
C SER A 394 20.60 -14.12 -5.01
N ILE A 395 21.36 -14.79 -5.88
CA ILE A 395 21.11 -16.18 -6.27
C ILE A 395 22.24 -17.06 -5.74
N THR A 396 21.92 -17.86 -4.73
CA THR A 396 22.91 -18.64 -3.98
C THR A 396 23.04 -20.08 -4.45
N GLY A 397 22.11 -20.56 -5.29
CA GLY A 397 22.19 -21.89 -5.89
C GLY A 397 21.03 -22.18 -6.85
N ILE A 398 21.26 -23.15 -7.74
CA ILE A 398 20.29 -23.61 -8.74
C ILE A 398 20.03 -25.10 -8.52
N GLY A 399 18.81 -25.49 -8.21
CA GLY A 399 18.43 -26.89 -8.02
C GLY A 399 18.15 -27.62 -9.33
N VAL A 400 18.51 -28.89 -9.36
CA VAL A 400 18.24 -29.85 -10.45
C VAL A 400 17.82 -31.19 -9.84
N ALA A 401 17.16 -32.05 -10.60
CA ALA A 401 16.82 -33.39 -10.13
C ALA A 401 18.05 -34.31 -10.16
N ALA A 402 18.25 -35.11 -9.12
CA ALA A 402 19.25 -36.18 -9.17
C ALA A 402 18.91 -37.12 -10.34
N PRO A 403 19.91 -37.59 -11.12
CA PRO A 403 21.34 -37.63 -10.78
C PRO A 403 22.15 -36.37 -11.09
N ASP A 404 21.58 -35.36 -11.76
CA ASP A 404 22.30 -34.16 -12.21
C ASP A 404 22.87 -33.35 -11.04
N ILE A 405 23.98 -32.65 -11.32
CA ILE A 405 24.71 -31.86 -10.33
C ILE A 405 24.36 -30.37 -10.51
N SER A 406 23.94 -29.75 -9.41
CA SER A 406 23.54 -28.34 -9.33
C SER A 406 24.69 -27.36 -9.53
N ALA A 407 24.34 -26.12 -9.88
CA ALA A 407 25.25 -24.98 -9.91
C ALA A 407 25.16 -24.15 -8.62
N GLY A 408 26.32 -23.63 -8.18
CA GLY A 408 26.44 -22.80 -6.96
C GLY A 408 26.09 -21.32 -7.16
N ASN A 409 26.60 -20.48 -6.25
CA ASN A 409 26.33 -19.04 -6.17
C ASN A 409 26.65 -18.30 -7.48
N VAL A 410 25.67 -17.56 -8.01
CA VAL A 410 25.77 -16.77 -9.25
C VAL A 410 26.19 -15.32 -8.97
N GLY A 411 25.92 -14.82 -7.76
CA GLY A 411 26.18 -13.45 -7.34
C GLY A 411 24.92 -12.58 -7.22
N THR A 412 25.12 -11.26 -7.15
CA THR A 412 24.08 -10.27 -6.85
C THR A 412 23.84 -9.28 -7.98
N SER A 413 22.60 -8.77 -8.10
CA SER A 413 22.25 -7.63 -8.97
C SER A 413 22.82 -6.31 -8.45
N SER A 414 22.57 -5.23 -9.18
CA SER A 414 22.69 -3.87 -8.63
C SER A 414 21.83 -3.73 -7.38
N LEU A 415 22.33 -2.98 -6.39
CA LEU A 415 21.54 -2.47 -5.28
C LEU A 415 20.81 -1.22 -5.75
N LEU A 416 19.48 -1.24 -5.72
CA LEU A 416 18.63 -0.14 -6.18
C LEU A 416 17.79 0.39 -5.03
N THR A 417 17.67 1.71 -4.92
CA THR A 417 16.84 2.39 -3.92
C THR A 417 15.49 2.76 -4.52
N ILE A 418 14.40 2.32 -3.90
CA ILE A 418 13.03 2.61 -4.34
C ILE A 418 12.76 4.11 -4.11
N GLN A 419 12.50 4.84 -5.19
CA GLN A 419 12.21 6.26 -5.16
C GLN A 419 10.73 6.50 -4.88
N PRO A 420 10.37 7.66 -4.28
CA PRO A 420 8.97 8.09 -4.25
C PRO A 420 8.41 8.13 -5.67
N CYS A 421 7.15 7.70 -5.84
CA CYS A 421 6.39 7.93 -7.07
C CYS A 421 6.30 9.46 -7.23
N SER A 422 7.05 10.03 -8.18
CA SER A 422 7.02 11.47 -8.49
C SER A 422 6.24 11.65 -9.77
N ASP A 423 5.02 12.17 -9.68
CA ASP A 423 4.28 12.67 -10.84
C ASP A 423 4.98 13.95 -11.35
N PRO A 424 5.60 13.93 -12.55
CA PRO A 424 6.30 15.10 -13.08
C PRO A 424 5.33 16.16 -13.64
N ASP A 425 4.04 15.88 -13.80
CA ASP A 425 3.03 16.80 -14.34
C ASP A 425 1.67 16.60 -13.64
N PRO A 426 1.42 17.21 -12.47
CA PRO A 426 0.08 17.24 -11.91
C PRO A 426 -0.83 18.00 -12.88
N SER A 427 -1.67 17.26 -13.58
CA SER A 427 -2.65 17.81 -14.52
C SER A 427 -3.50 18.87 -13.80
N THR A 428 -3.27 20.14 -14.14
CA THR A 428 -4.01 21.27 -13.55
C THR A 428 -5.31 21.47 -14.32
N ILE A 429 -6.44 21.13 -13.69
CA ILE A 429 -7.76 21.55 -14.18
C ILE A 429 -7.89 23.06 -13.97
N THR A 430 -7.83 23.82 -15.06
CA THR A 430 -8.16 25.24 -15.04
C THR A 430 -9.64 25.40 -15.36
N ILE A 431 -10.46 25.76 -14.37
CA ILE A 431 -11.83 26.22 -14.61
C ILE A 431 -11.73 27.68 -15.05
N PRO A 432 -12.13 28.05 -16.28
CA PRO A 432 -12.17 29.44 -16.70
C PRO A 432 -13.07 30.24 -15.75
N ALA A 433 -12.67 31.45 -15.39
CA ALA A 433 -13.33 32.32 -14.39
C ALA A 433 -14.81 32.68 -14.70
N SER A 434 -15.37 32.17 -15.80
CA SER A 434 -16.71 32.46 -16.32
C SER A 434 -17.70 31.29 -16.21
N GLN A 435 -17.38 30.18 -15.52
CA GLN A 435 -18.32 29.05 -15.35
C GLN A 435 -18.55 28.66 -13.89
N THR A 436 -19.80 28.80 -13.43
CA THR A 436 -20.31 28.29 -12.16
C THR A 436 -20.92 26.90 -12.35
N ALA A 437 -20.77 26.01 -11.37
CA ALA A 437 -21.29 24.64 -11.38
C ALA A 437 -22.82 24.59 -11.12
N TYR A 438 -23.61 25.31 -11.92
CA TYR A 438 -25.07 25.21 -11.91
C TYR A 438 -25.59 25.02 -13.35
N GLY A 439 -26.14 23.82 -13.62
CA GLY A 439 -26.95 23.53 -14.81
C GLY A 439 -26.45 22.35 -15.67
N ASN A 440 -27.28 21.29 -15.73
CA ASN A 440 -27.19 20.03 -16.49
C ASN A 440 -25.88 19.22 -16.36
N PRO A 441 -25.91 17.88 -16.49
CA PRO A 441 -24.69 17.06 -16.41
C PRO A 441 -23.70 17.53 -17.47
N TYR A 442 -22.55 18.01 -17.02
CA TYR A 442 -21.49 18.48 -17.90
C TYR A 442 -20.86 17.27 -18.59
N ASN A 443 -20.83 17.26 -19.92
CA ASN A 443 -20.18 16.20 -20.67
C ASN A 443 -18.67 16.36 -20.58
N VAL A 444 -18.06 15.58 -19.69
CA VAL A 444 -16.61 15.53 -19.44
C VAL A 444 -15.82 15.20 -20.71
N GLY A 445 -16.45 14.63 -21.75
CA GLY A 445 -15.81 14.26 -23.01
C GLY A 445 -15.26 15.43 -23.84
N GLY A 446 -15.64 16.68 -23.52
CA GLY A 446 -15.14 17.88 -24.22
C GLY A 446 -13.94 18.58 -23.58
N MET A 447 -13.49 18.15 -22.39
CA MET A 447 -12.40 18.79 -21.64
C MET A 447 -11.00 18.25 -21.97
N PHE A 448 -10.91 17.23 -22.82
CA PHE A 448 -9.64 16.61 -23.18
C PHE A 448 -9.20 17.09 -24.55
N ASN A 449 -8.07 17.79 -24.62
CA ASN A 449 -7.37 17.89 -25.89
C ASN A 449 -6.85 16.48 -26.24
N THR A 450 -7.02 16.07 -27.48
CA THR A 450 -6.58 14.76 -27.94
C THR A 450 -5.06 14.75 -28.06
N THR A 451 -4.32 14.25 -27.07
CA THR A 451 -3.14 13.36 -27.19
C THR A 451 -2.53 13.06 -25.82
N GLY A 452 -2.97 11.96 -25.18
CA GLY A 452 -2.42 11.43 -23.92
C GLY A 452 -3.51 10.78 -23.07
N ASP A 453 -3.40 9.47 -22.84
CA ASP A 453 -4.42 8.66 -22.16
C ASP A 453 -4.60 9.08 -20.70
N VAL A 454 -5.85 9.40 -20.34
CA VAL A 454 -6.25 9.94 -19.03
C VAL A 454 -6.45 8.81 -18.01
N GLY A 455 -5.42 8.50 -17.24
CA GLY A 455 -5.50 7.70 -16.02
C GLY A 455 -5.93 8.58 -14.84
N SER A 456 -7.22 8.53 -14.48
CA SER A 456 -7.86 9.04 -13.24
C SER A 456 -7.43 10.39 -12.66
N PHE A 457 -8.40 11.29 -12.54
CA PHE A 457 -8.34 12.52 -11.76
C PHE A 457 -8.56 12.24 -10.27
N GLU A 458 -7.60 12.60 -9.42
CA GLU A 458 -7.86 12.85 -8.00
C GLU A 458 -8.33 14.31 -7.87
N TYR A 459 -9.60 14.52 -7.55
CA TYR A 459 -10.03 15.85 -7.12
C TYR A 459 -9.92 15.92 -5.59
N LYS A 460 -9.07 16.80 -5.09
CA LYS A 460 -9.27 17.35 -3.76
C LYS A 460 -10.32 18.44 -3.92
N ILE A 461 -11.58 18.16 -3.56
CA ILE A 461 -12.45 19.25 -3.12
C ILE A 461 -11.81 19.72 -1.82
N THR A 462 -10.88 20.65 -1.94
CA THR A 462 -10.67 21.59 -0.87
C THR A 462 -11.98 22.36 -0.87
N THR A 463 -12.82 22.19 0.14
CA THR A 463 -13.87 23.17 0.42
C THR A 463 -13.17 24.46 0.86
N GLY A 464 -12.48 25.10 -0.08
CA GLY A 464 -12.06 26.49 -0.01
C GLY A 464 -13.20 27.44 -0.35
N GLY A 465 -14.42 26.93 -0.49
CA GLY A 465 -15.64 27.71 -0.46
C GLY A 465 -16.52 27.14 0.65
N GLY A 466 -16.52 27.80 1.81
CA GLY A 466 -17.52 27.55 2.83
C GLY A 466 -18.92 27.73 2.22
N ALA A 467 -19.82 26.80 2.52
CA ALA A 467 -21.23 27.10 2.42
C ALA A 467 -21.49 28.40 3.21
N GLY A 468 -22.09 29.40 2.55
CA GLY A 468 -22.61 30.57 3.23
C GLY A 468 -21.58 31.65 3.63
N VAL A 469 -20.76 32.16 2.70
CA VAL A 469 -20.05 33.43 2.93
C VAL A 469 -20.73 34.57 2.15
N VAL A 470 -21.21 35.58 2.87
CA VAL A 470 -21.80 36.79 2.29
C VAL A 470 -20.74 37.60 1.57
N THR A 471 -20.92 37.74 0.25
CA THR A 471 -19.96 38.39 -0.63
C THR A 471 -20.57 39.64 -1.24
N GLY A 472 -19.87 40.77 -1.17
CA GLY A 472 -20.28 41.99 -1.87
C GLY A 472 -19.96 41.86 -3.36
N VAL A 473 -20.93 42.15 -4.22
CA VAL A 473 -20.82 42.06 -5.67
C VAL A 473 -21.06 43.41 -6.34
N GLY A 474 -20.23 43.72 -7.32
CA GLY A 474 -20.22 45.02 -8.00
C GLY A 474 -19.68 46.15 -7.14
N SER A 475 -19.77 47.38 -7.68
CA SER A 475 -19.34 48.58 -6.98
C SER A 475 -20.50 49.18 -6.17
N TRP A 476 -20.15 49.70 -4.99
CA TRP A 476 -21.04 50.60 -4.27
C TRP A 476 -21.20 51.90 -5.03
N ILE A 477 -22.42 52.45 -5.04
CA ILE A 477 -22.66 53.84 -5.44
C ILE A 477 -22.93 54.68 -4.22
N SER A 478 -22.64 55.98 -4.34
CA SER A 478 -23.18 56.98 -3.44
C SER A 478 -23.35 58.30 -4.15
N THR A 479 -24.49 58.95 -3.90
CA THR A 479 -24.80 60.23 -4.53
C THR A 479 -25.33 61.20 -3.49
N VAL A 480 -24.85 62.44 -3.54
CA VAL A 480 -25.21 63.54 -2.64
C VAL A 480 -26.25 64.42 -3.33
N ASP A 481 -27.27 64.87 -2.61
CA ASP A 481 -28.33 65.79 -3.04
C ASP A 481 -29.00 65.42 -4.37
N THR A 482 -29.14 64.12 -4.60
CA THR A 482 -29.62 63.52 -5.85
C THR A 482 -30.67 62.46 -5.53
N ASN A 483 -31.94 62.79 -5.82
CA ASN A 483 -33.08 61.90 -5.64
C ASN A 483 -34.08 62.13 -6.78
N PRO A 484 -34.34 61.13 -7.66
CA PRO A 484 -33.83 59.76 -7.60
C PRO A 484 -32.34 59.65 -8.01
N THR A 485 -31.70 58.57 -7.56
CA THR A 485 -30.37 58.14 -8.04
C THR A 485 -30.47 56.82 -8.81
N SER A 486 -29.54 56.51 -9.70
CA SER A 486 -29.59 55.28 -10.52
C SER A 486 -28.59 54.23 -10.03
N TYR A 487 -29.04 52.99 -9.84
CA TYR A 487 -28.17 51.84 -9.53
C TYR A 487 -28.43 50.67 -10.46
N THR A 488 -27.38 49.93 -10.83
CA THR A 488 -27.49 48.68 -11.59
C THR A 488 -27.08 47.54 -10.68
N VAL A 489 -28.01 46.62 -10.40
CA VAL A 489 -27.70 45.39 -9.66
C VAL A 489 -26.92 44.45 -10.58
N PRO A 490 -25.69 44.03 -10.23
CA PRO A 490 -24.91 43.07 -11.02
C PRO A 490 -25.67 41.76 -11.23
N ALA A 491 -25.54 41.13 -12.40
CA ALA A 491 -26.17 39.84 -12.68
C ALA A 491 -25.74 38.75 -11.68
N GLY A 492 -26.64 37.83 -11.35
CA GLY A 492 -26.40 36.74 -10.40
C GLY A 492 -27.70 36.19 -9.82
N THR A 493 -27.59 35.31 -8.83
CA THR A 493 -28.71 34.70 -8.10
C THR A 493 -28.44 34.75 -6.60
N ASN A 494 -29.50 34.69 -5.77
CA ASN A 494 -29.39 34.71 -4.31
C ASN A 494 -28.76 36.01 -3.76
N ARG A 495 -29.15 37.13 -4.38
CA ARG A 495 -28.67 38.48 -4.15
C ARG A 495 -29.64 39.28 -3.28
N VAL A 496 -29.09 40.19 -2.50
CA VAL A 496 -29.82 41.29 -1.88
C VAL A 496 -29.16 42.60 -2.28
N MET A 497 -29.97 43.60 -2.62
CA MET A 497 -29.50 44.98 -2.73
C MET A 497 -29.80 45.67 -1.40
N ILE A 498 -28.76 46.24 -0.80
CA ILE A 498 -28.89 47.10 0.38
C ILE A 498 -28.86 48.55 -0.05
N VAL A 499 -29.80 49.33 0.46
CA VAL A 499 -29.82 50.79 0.32
C VAL A 499 -29.62 51.41 1.69
N ALA A 500 -28.66 52.33 1.79
CA ALA A 500 -28.40 53.13 2.96
C ALA A 500 -28.66 54.61 2.63
N VAL A 501 -29.44 55.30 3.47
CA VAL A 501 -29.80 56.70 3.25
C VAL A 501 -29.43 57.51 4.49
N GLY A 502 -28.61 58.53 4.29
CA GLY A 502 -28.30 59.58 5.27
C GLY A 502 -29.04 60.86 4.93
N ILE A 503 -29.73 61.49 5.88
CA ILE A 503 -30.41 62.77 5.66
C ILE A 503 -30.09 63.73 6.81
N GLU A 504 -29.95 65.01 6.51
CA GLU A 504 -30.05 66.10 7.47
C GLU A 504 -31.08 67.12 7.00
N ASN A 505 -31.98 67.59 7.87
CA ASN A 505 -32.86 68.71 7.52
C ASN A 505 -32.96 69.75 8.62
N SER A 506 -33.08 71.01 8.21
CA SER A 506 -33.14 72.23 9.02
C SER A 506 -34.56 72.67 9.41
N THR A 507 -35.60 71.92 9.02
CA THR A 507 -37.00 72.29 9.33
C THR A 507 -37.90 71.07 9.60
N GLY A 508 -38.21 70.82 10.87
CA GLY A 508 -39.21 69.82 11.29
C GLY A 508 -38.81 68.34 11.13
N THR A 509 -39.58 67.44 11.73
CA THR A 509 -39.36 65.98 11.72
C THR A 509 -39.52 65.41 10.31
N ILE A 510 -38.43 64.86 9.74
CA ILE A 510 -38.49 64.12 8.46
C ILE A 510 -38.80 62.67 8.75
N THR A 511 -39.81 62.11 8.09
CA THR A 511 -40.01 60.66 8.04
C THR A 511 -39.78 60.20 6.61
N VAL A 512 -38.83 59.29 6.42
CA VAL A 512 -38.73 58.52 5.16
C VAL A 512 -39.99 57.66 5.08
N SER A 513 -40.92 58.03 4.20
CA SER A 513 -42.20 57.36 4.03
C SER A 513 -42.11 56.13 3.12
N GLY A 514 -41.02 56.01 2.36
CA GLY A 514 -40.69 54.81 1.59
C GLY A 514 -39.47 55.01 0.71
N VAL A 515 -38.85 53.90 0.32
CA VAL A 515 -37.80 53.87 -0.70
C VAL A 515 -38.22 52.88 -1.77
N THR A 516 -38.06 53.23 -3.04
CA THR A 516 -38.35 52.33 -4.16
C THR A 516 -37.13 52.11 -5.03
N PHE A 517 -37.02 50.94 -5.65
CA PHE A 517 -36.01 50.57 -6.63
C PHE A 517 -36.69 50.09 -7.91
N GLY A 518 -36.54 50.85 -9.00
CA GLY A 518 -37.24 50.55 -10.26
C GLY A 518 -38.77 50.51 -10.10
N GLY A 519 -39.31 51.29 -9.15
CA GLY A 519 -40.73 51.28 -8.77
C GLY A 519 -41.14 50.20 -7.76
N GLN A 520 -40.27 49.24 -7.43
CA GLN A 520 -40.55 48.22 -6.41
C GLN A 520 -40.22 48.74 -5.02
N ALA A 521 -41.06 48.42 -4.02
CA ALA A 521 -40.82 48.84 -2.65
C ALA A 521 -39.58 48.14 -2.06
N VAL A 522 -38.64 48.93 -1.55
CA VAL A 522 -37.50 48.43 -0.76
C VAL A 522 -37.99 48.22 0.67
N THR A 523 -37.77 47.01 1.20
CA THR A 523 -38.21 46.65 2.55
C THR A 523 -37.33 47.36 3.59
N PRO A 524 -37.89 48.18 4.50
CA PRO A 524 -37.11 48.84 5.53
C PRO A 524 -36.52 47.82 6.51
N ILE A 525 -35.25 48.00 6.88
CA ILE A 525 -34.54 47.21 7.91
C ILE A 525 -34.46 48.01 9.21
N SER A 526 -33.81 49.17 9.15
CA SER A 526 -33.61 50.03 10.32
C SER A 526 -33.84 51.48 9.94
N GLN A 527 -34.52 52.21 10.82
CA GLN A 527 -34.65 53.66 10.72
C GLN A 527 -34.35 54.26 12.09
N ILE A 528 -33.41 55.19 12.14
CA ILE A 528 -33.10 55.93 13.36
C ILE A 528 -32.90 57.41 13.04
N GLY A 529 -33.48 58.26 13.88
CA GLY A 529 -33.32 59.71 13.81
C GLY A 529 -33.31 60.33 15.19
N ASP A 530 -32.63 61.46 15.33
CA ASP A 530 -32.69 62.29 16.55
C ASP A 530 -33.51 63.54 16.25
N GLY A 531 -34.56 63.75 17.05
CA GLY A 531 -35.58 64.79 16.89
C GLY A 531 -35.25 66.04 17.70
N GLY A 532 -34.31 66.87 17.25
CA GLY A 532 -33.88 68.08 17.96
C GLY A 532 -34.69 69.34 17.60
N THR A 533 -34.61 70.38 18.44
CA THR A 533 -35.16 71.70 18.09
C THR A 533 -34.32 72.34 16.98
N GLY A 534 -34.77 72.21 15.73
CA GLY A 534 -34.23 72.96 14.58
C GLY A 534 -33.52 72.13 13.51
N TYR A 535 -32.88 70.99 13.81
CA TYR A 535 -32.44 70.07 12.74
C TYR A 535 -32.58 68.60 13.16
N ASN A 536 -32.82 67.73 12.17
CA ASN A 536 -32.93 66.29 12.37
C ASN A 536 -31.98 65.55 11.44
N ASN A 537 -31.23 64.59 12.00
CA ASN A 537 -30.38 63.68 11.26
C ASN A 537 -31.03 62.29 11.21
N TYR A 538 -30.84 61.56 10.11
CA TYR A 538 -31.42 60.24 9.90
C TYR A 538 -30.41 59.26 9.29
N VAL A 539 -30.48 58.00 9.73
CA VAL A 539 -29.90 56.84 9.05
C VAL A 539 -31.01 55.86 8.77
N TRP A 540 -31.14 55.45 7.51
CA TRP A 540 -32.12 54.48 7.06
C TRP A 540 -31.44 53.37 6.26
N PHE A 541 -31.76 52.11 6.56
CA PHE A 541 -31.34 50.95 5.79
C PHE A 541 -32.56 50.21 5.27
N GLY A 542 -32.47 49.70 4.05
CA GLY A 542 -33.47 48.82 3.45
C GLY A 542 -32.87 47.73 2.58
N LEU A 543 -33.61 46.64 2.40
CA LEU A 543 -33.29 45.55 1.47
C LEU A 543 -34.27 45.47 0.31
N CYS A 544 -33.74 45.15 -0.86
CA CYS A 544 -34.49 44.63 -1.99
C CYS A 544 -33.97 43.21 -2.24
N ASN A 545 -34.76 42.20 -1.86
CA ASN A 545 -34.42 40.78 -2.04
C ASN A 545 -34.46 40.36 -3.50
N GLU A 546 -34.08 39.12 -3.80
CA GLU A 546 -34.03 38.60 -5.18
C GLU A 546 -35.36 38.80 -5.93
N ALA A 547 -36.50 38.63 -5.27
CA ALA A 547 -37.82 38.86 -5.87
C ALA A 547 -38.07 40.34 -6.21
N CYS A 548 -37.70 41.26 -5.30
CA CYS A 548 -37.77 42.69 -5.53
C CYS A 548 -36.84 43.14 -6.67
N ILE A 549 -35.62 42.61 -6.74
CA ILE A 549 -34.64 42.88 -7.82
C ILE A 549 -35.20 42.40 -9.16
N ALA A 550 -35.71 41.17 -9.21
CA ALA A 550 -36.30 40.60 -10.42
C ALA A 550 -37.51 41.42 -10.91
N ALA A 551 -38.38 41.85 -9.98
CA ALA A 551 -39.55 42.68 -10.30
C ALA A 551 -39.19 44.10 -10.75
N ALA A 552 -38.06 44.65 -10.31
CA ALA A 552 -37.55 45.93 -10.80
C ALA A 552 -37.00 45.82 -12.25
N GLY A 553 -36.56 44.63 -12.66
CA GLY A 553 -36.04 44.33 -14.00
C GLY A 553 -34.55 44.66 -14.18
N SER A 554 -34.00 44.31 -15.35
CA SER A 554 -32.55 44.37 -15.65
C SER A 554 -32.02 45.75 -16.10
N GLY A 555 -30.81 46.12 -15.67
CA GLY A 555 -30.13 47.37 -16.05
C GLY A 555 -30.23 48.44 -14.97
N ALA A 556 -29.86 49.69 -15.29
CA ALA A 556 -29.94 50.80 -14.34
C ALA A 556 -31.41 51.08 -13.95
N ARG A 557 -31.65 51.24 -12.65
CA ARG A 557 -32.96 51.53 -12.07
C ARG A 557 -32.86 52.63 -11.03
N ASN A 558 -33.93 53.41 -10.93
CA ASN A 558 -34.01 54.53 -10.00
C ASN A 558 -34.23 54.01 -8.57
N ILE A 559 -33.36 54.41 -7.65
CA ILE A 559 -33.61 54.44 -6.21
C ILE A 559 -34.24 55.79 -5.91
N GLN A 560 -35.49 55.78 -5.45
CA GLN A 560 -36.25 56.98 -5.13
C GLN A 560 -36.68 56.97 -3.66
N VAL A 561 -36.29 58.02 -2.93
CA VAL A 561 -36.66 58.22 -1.52
C VAL A 561 -37.87 59.14 -1.46
N SER A 562 -38.91 58.71 -0.74
CA SER A 562 -40.11 59.50 -0.45
C SER A 562 -40.08 59.94 1.01
N SER A 563 -40.51 61.17 1.30
CA SER A 563 -40.44 61.77 2.63
C SER A 563 -41.61 62.70 2.93
N SER A 564 -41.83 62.99 4.22
CA SER A 564 -42.85 63.93 4.70
C SER A 564 -42.55 65.41 4.44
N ALA A 565 -41.32 65.74 4.00
CA ALA A 565 -40.88 67.10 3.68
C ALA A 565 -39.82 67.09 2.57
N THR A 566 -39.50 68.25 2.00
CA THR A 566 -38.42 68.43 1.02
C THR A 566 -37.08 67.97 1.62
N LEU A 567 -36.38 67.09 0.91
CA LEU A 567 -35.08 66.55 1.32
C LEU A 567 -33.98 67.54 0.95
N ASN A 568 -33.30 68.07 1.96
CA ASN A 568 -32.01 68.75 1.81
C ASN A 568 -30.93 67.80 2.38
N ASN A 569 -29.67 67.95 1.96
CA ASN A 569 -28.53 67.20 2.49
C ASN A 569 -28.81 65.68 2.58
N ILE A 570 -29.12 65.06 1.44
CA ILE A 570 -29.38 63.62 1.32
C ILE A 570 -28.19 62.89 0.70
N VAL A 571 -27.80 61.77 1.29
CA VAL A 571 -26.88 60.80 0.69
C VAL A 571 -27.63 59.49 0.48
N ILE A 572 -27.65 58.99 -0.75
CA ILE A 572 -28.19 57.67 -1.08
C ILE A 572 -27.02 56.79 -1.50
N SER A 573 -26.79 55.71 -0.76
CA SER A 573 -25.78 54.70 -1.06
C SER A 573 -26.44 53.34 -1.31
N ALA A 574 -25.90 52.57 -2.25
CA ALA A 574 -26.40 51.23 -2.53
C ALA A 574 -25.30 50.26 -2.92
N GLY A 575 -25.47 49.00 -2.52
CA GLY A 575 -24.58 47.89 -2.86
C GLY A 575 -25.33 46.57 -2.94
N THR A 576 -24.77 45.62 -3.67
CA THR A 576 -25.34 44.28 -3.85
C THR A 576 -24.49 43.24 -3.13
N TYR A 577 -25.15 42.25 -2.53
CA TYR A 577 -24.50 41.11 -1.88
C TYR A 577 -25.12 39.82 -2.37
N GLU A 578 -24.32 38.76 -2.47
CA GLU A 578 -24.77 37.42 -2.82
C GLU A 578 -24.54 36.44 -1.67
N ASN A 579 -25.17 35.26 -1.78
CA ASN A 579 -25.19 34.22 -0.74
C ASN A 579 -25.78 34.70 0.58
N VAL A 580 -26.76 35.59 0.52
CA VAL A 580 -27.38 36.21 1.70
C VAL A 580 -28.74 35.60 1.98
N ASN A 581 -29.06 35.43 3.26
CA ASN A 581 -30.41 35.12 3.71
C ASN A 581 -31.34 36.28 3.30
N GLN A 582 -32.36 35.93 2.51
CA GLN A 582 -33.28 36.88 1.88
C GLN A 582 -34.34 37.46 2.85
N THR A 583 -34.31 37.07 4.13
CA THR A 583 -35.13 37.66 5.19
C THR A 583 -34.54 38.97 5.71
N THR A 584 -35.34 39.77 6.43
CA THR A 584 -34.86 41.01 7.07
C THR A 584 -33.65 40.73 7.98
N PRO A 585 -32.50 41.40 7.74
CA PRO A 585 -31.31 41.30 8.58
C PRO A 585 -31.54 41.66 10.05
N VAL A 586 -30.76 41.05 10.95
CA VAL A 586 -30.65 41.51 12.34
C VAL A 586 -29.96 42.88 12.34
N TYR A 587 -30.43 43.83 13.14
CA TYR A 587 -29.88 45.19 13.16
C TYR A 587 -29.79 45.77 14.57
N ALA A 588 -28.96 46.80 14.72
CA ALA A 588 -28.85 47.61 15.92
C ALA A 588 -28.68 49.09 15.54
N THR A 589 -29.26 49.99 16.32
CA THR A 589 -29.21 51.44 16.10
C THR A 589 -28.83 52.18 17.38
N GLY A 590 -28.22 53.35 17.25
CA GLY A 590 -27.91 54.23 18.37
C GLY A 590 -27.96 55.71 17.98
N THR A 591 -28.25 56.57 18.94
CA THR A 591 -28.21 58.03 18.83
C THR A 591 -27.36 58.63 19.96
N ASN A 592 -26.59 59.67 19.66
CA ASN A 592 -25.81 60.41 20.67
C ASN A 592 -25.85 61.91 20.35
N SER A 593 -26.26 62.73 21.32
CA SER A 593 -26.37 64.19 21.21
C SER A 593 -25.25 64.92 22.01
N SER A 594 -24.15 64.24 22.32
CA SER A 594 -22.97 64.78 23.02
C SER A 594 -21.93 65.33 22.05
N THR A 595 -21.32 66.47 22.39
CA THR A 595 -20.26 67.14 21.60
C THR A 595 -18.93 66.39 21.57
N THR A 596 -18.73 65.42 22.47
CA THR A 596 -17.57 64.52 22.49
C THR A 596 -18.00 63.13 22.97
N SER A 597 -17.57 62.10 22.22
CA SER A 597 -17.38 60.68 22.64
C SER A 597 -18.02 59.66 21.67
N PRO A 598 -17.40 58.47 21.55
CA PRO A 598 -17.83 57.45 20.60
C PRO A 598 -19.28 56.99 20.83
N ILE A 599 -19.96 56.68 19.73
CA ILE A 599 -21.21 55.94 19.70
C ILE A 599 -20.95 54.52 19.20
N SER A 600 -21.53 53.51 19.86
CA SER A 600 -21.31 52.11 19.49
C SER A 600 -22.63 51.35 19.37
N VAL A 601 -22.70 50.48 18.36
CA VAL A 601 -23.76 49.46 18.22
C VAL A 601 -23.12 48.10 17.99
N THR A 602 -23.75 47.06 18.52
CA THR A 602 -23.26 45.68 18.38
C THR A 602 -24.35 44.83 17.74
N VAL A 603 -23.97 44.03 16.74
CA VAL A 603 -24.86 43.06 16.09
C VAL A 603 -24.23 41.67 16.16
N ASN A 604 -25.05 40.65 16.45
CA ASN A 604 -24.61 39.26 16.42
C ASN A 604 -24.63 38.77 14.96
N THR A 605 -23.51 38.23 14.48
CA THR A 605 -23.31 37.85 13.08
C THR A 605 -22.79 36.41 13.00
N PRO A 606 -23.51 35.49 12.36
CA PRO A 606 -23.07 34.10 12.21
C PRO A 606 -21.78 33.98 11.39
N ASP A 607 -21.11 32.83 11.49
CA ASP A 607 -19.97 32.49 10.62
C ASP A 607 -20.33 32.67 9.14
N GLY A 608 -19.40 33.20 8.36
CA GLY A 608 -19.61 33.60 6.96
C GLY A 608 -20.54 34.81 6.75
N GLY A 609 -21.13 35.38 7.81
CA GLY A 609 -21.93 36.61 7.73
C GLY A 609 -21.09 37.88 7.51
N ARG A 610 -21.78 38.97 7.15
CA ARG A 610 -21.17 40.28 6.92
C ARG A 610 -21.98 41.39 7.57
N VAL A 611 -21.31 42.26 8.32
CA VAL A 611 -21.91 43.45 8.90
C VAL A 611 -21.71 44.64 7.98
N LEU A 612 -22.76 45.43 7.79
CA LEU A 612 -22.67 46.78 7.28
C LEU A 612 -23.03 47.74 8.39
N PHE A 613 -22.35 48.88 8.46
CA PHE A 613 -22.76 49.98 9.32
C PHE A 613 -22.81 51.27 8.53
N GLY A 614 -23.75 52.14 8.91
CA GLY A 614 -23.93 53.48 8.39
C GLY A 614 -23.97 54.46 9.55
N VAL A 615 -23.24 55.57 9.42
CA VAL A 615 -23.21 56.62 10.45
C VAL A 615 -23.37 57.99 9.82
N ASN A 616 -24.18 58.81 10.48
CA ASN A 616 -24.48 60.18 10.10
C ASN A 616 -23.99 61.12 11.20
N PHE A 617 -23.09 62.05 10.86
CA PHE A 617 -22.60 63.09 11.75
C PHE A 617 -23.12 64.47 11.34
N ASN A 618 -23.49 65.25 12.34
CA ASN A 618 -23.94 66.62 12.17
C ASN A 618 -22.95 67.61 12.81
N GLY A 619 -22.52 68.58 12.01
CA GLY A 619 -21.88 69.79 12.48
C GLY A 619 -20.36 69.87 12.35
N GLN A 620 -19.66 68.99 11.60
CA GLN A 620 -18.19 69.10 11.32
C GLN A 620 -17.75 68.25 10.10
N THR A 621 -16.60 68.59 9.50
CA THR A 621 -15.98 67.94 8.31
C THR A 621 -15.00 66.82 8.67
N ASN A 622 -15.37 65.91 9.57
CA ASN A 622 -14.46 64.82 9.93
C ASN A 622 -14.62 63.64 8.99
N SER A 623 -13.50 63.24 8.40
CA SER A 623 -13.36 61.95 7.77
C SER A 623 -13.43 60.86 8.84
N LEU A 624 -14.19 59.80 8.59
CA LEU A 624 -14.12 58.61 9.43
C LEU A 624 -12.76 57.95 9.24
N ASN A 625 -11.94 57.93 10.29
CA ASN A 625 -10.79 57.02 10.29
C ASN A 625 -11.33 55.60 10.16
N ALA A 626 -10.87 54.88 9.11
CA ALA A 626 -11.23 53.49 8.86
C ALA A 626 -11.19 52.69 10.17
N LEU A 627 -12.36 52.22 10.60
CA LEU A 627 -12.48 51.43 11.83
C LEU A 627 -11.63 50.18 11.67
N ALA A 628 -10.75 49.91 12.63
CA ALA A 628 -9.89 48.74 12.59
C ALA A 628 -10.73 47.46 12.34
N GLY A 629 -10.48 46.80 11.22
CA GLY A 629 -11.21 45.59 10.81
C GLY A 629 -12.42 45.80 9.90
N TYR A 630 -12.79 47.04 9.56
CA TYR A 630 -13.82 47.35 8.56
C TYR A 630 -13.20 47.85 7.26
N THR A 631 -13.78 47.43 6.14
CA THR A 631 -13.54 48.00 4.83
C THR A 631 -14.48 49.18 4.62
N GLU A 632 -13.90 50.37 4.50
CA GLU A 632 -14.64 51.57 4.16
C GLU A 632 -15.24 51.44 2.76
N MET A 633 -16.55 51.64 2.65
CA MET A 633 -17.25 51.66 1.37
C MET A 633 -17.36 53.08 0.85
N LEU A 634 -17.46 54.05 1.77
CA LEU A 634 -17.56 55.47 1.46
C LEU A 634 -17.42 56.35 2.72
N ASP A 635 -16.82 57.53 2.53
CA ASP A 635 -16.96 58.72 3.38
C ASP A 635 -17.27 59.95 2.51
N THR A 636 -18.44 60.56 2.69
CA THR A 636 -18.85 61.77 1.97
C THR A 636 -18.97 62.94 2.94
N PRO A 637 -17.94 63.80 3.07
CA PRO A 637 -18.08 65.08 3.71
C PRO A 637 -18.84 66.01 2.77
N THR A 638 -20.10 66.33 3.06
CA THR A 638 -20.79 67.39 2.33
C THR A 638 -20.37 68.73 2.94
N GLY A 639 -19.68 69.56 2.17
CA GLY A 639 -19.20 70.83 2.67
C GLY A 639 -19.15 71.90 1.58
N THR A 640 -20.15 72.77 1.53
CA THR A 640 -19.99 74.17 1.11
C THR A 640 -21.14 75.04 1.64
N SER A 641 -21.07 75.45 2.90
CA SER A 641 -21.35 76.84 3.23
C SER A 641 -20.40 77.24 4.36
N GLY A 642 -19.76 78.41 4.25
CA GLY A 642 -18.67 78.88 5.12
C GLY A 642 -19.06 79.18 6.57
N ALA A 643 -19.83 78.30 7.21
CA ALA A 643 -20.23 78.41 8.60
C ALA A 643 -20.28 77.01 9.25
N GLY A 644 -19.12 76.38 9.46
CA GLY A 644 -18.86 75.40 10.55
C GLY A 644 -19.81 74.22 10.83
N ASN A 645 -20.84 73.97 10.02
CA ASN A 645 -21.95 73.04 10.28
C ASN A 645 -22.11 72.09 9.07
N GLY A 646 -21.25 71.07 8.97
CA GLY A 646 -21.27 70.11 7.85
C GLY A 646 -22.02 68.82 8.17
N PHE A 647 -22.72 68.27 7.16
CA PHE A 647 -23.32 66.93 7.19
C PHE A 647 -22.34 65.92 6.59
N SER A 648 -22.12 64.79 7.26
CA SER A 648 -21.37 63.67 6.68
C SER A 648 -22.10 62.35 6.90
N PHE A 649 -22.05 61.51 5.86
CA PHE A 649 -22.58 60.16 5.89
C PHE A 649 -21.53 59.20 5.34
N ALA A 650 -21.37 58.08 6.03
CA ALA A 650 -20.41 57.06 5.67
C ALA A 650 -20.97 55.66 5.90
N VAL A 651 -20.53 54.74 5.05
CA VAL A 651 -20.90 53.33 5.10
C VAL A 651 -19.64 52.50 5.03
N ALA A 652 -19.55 51.45 5.84
CA ALA A 652 -18.46 50.51 5.79
C ALA A 652 -18.92 49.12 6.23
N ALA A 653 -18.12 48.10 5.93
CA ALA A 653 -18.49 46.70 6.16
C ALA A 653 -17.35 45.85 6.70
N ARG A 654 -17.70 44.78 7.40
CA ARG A 654 -16.75 43.81 7.97
C ARG A 654 -17.34 42.40 7.87
N ASN A 655 -16.51 41.43 7.50
CA ASN A 655 -16.88 40.02 7.55
C ASN A 655 -16.78 39.49 8.99
N ALA A 656 -17.62 38.52 9.35
CA ALA A 656 -17.36 37.68 10.51
C ALA A 656 -16.06 36.89 10.30
N THR A 657 -15.30 36.73 11.37
CA THR A 657 -13.96 36.12 11.35
C THR A 657 -13.85 34.92 12.28
N THR A 658 -14.87 34.69 13.12
CA THR A 658 -14.90 33.55 14.05
C THR A 658 -15.51 32.33 13.36
N PRO A 659 -14.72 31.27 13.11
CA PRO A 659 -15.24 30.06 12.51
C PRO A 659 -16.22 29.36 13.46
N ALA A 660 -17.29 28.79 12.93
CA ALA A 660 -18.24 27.91 13.62
C ALA A 660 -19.07 28.51 14.79
N ALA A 661 -19.01 29.81 15.06
CA ALA A 661 -19.86 30.46 16.07
C ALA A 661 -20.24 31.90 15.68
N PRO A 662 -21.43 32.39 16.07
CA PRO A 662 -21.77 33.79 15.86
C PRO A 662 -20.84 34.75 16.60
N GLU A 663 -20.34 35.75 15.89
CA GLU A 663 -19.48 36.81 16.38
C GLU A 663 -20.32 38.04 16.78
N ASN A 664 -20.08 38.60 17.97
CA ASN A 664 -20.63 39.92 18.34
C ASN A 664 -19.74 41.01 17.77
N ILE A 665 -20.21 41.67 16.71
CA ILE A 665 -19.43 42.68 15.98
C ILE A 665 -19.90 44.07 16.40
N THR A 666 -19.00 44.84 17.02
CA THR A 666 -19.26 46.21 17.45
C THR A 666 -18.74 47.20 16.40
N ALA A 667 -19.60 48.12 15.96
CA ALA A 667 -19.21 49.30 15.19
C ALA A 667 -19.18 50.51 16.13
N THR A 668 -18.03 51.17 16.24
CA THR A 668 -17.83 52.31 17.12
C THR A 668 -17.39 53.52 16.30
N ALA A 669 -18.17 54.59 16.27
CA ALA A 669 -17.85 55.79 15.52
C ALA A 669 -17.58 56.96 16.47
N SER A 670 -16.50 57.71 16.26
CA SER A 670 -16.14 58.86 17.09
C SER A 670 -15.75 60.06 16.23
N ALA A 671 -16.52 61.13 16.33
CA ALA A 671 -16.19 62.43 15.77
C ALA A 671 -16.70 63.54 16.70
N ALA A 672 -16.09 64.73 16.63
CA ALA A 672 -16.66 65.92 17.25
C ALA A 672 -17.95 66.31 16.49
N SER A 673 -19.10 65.92 17.01
CA SER A 673 -20.41 66.17 16.40
C SER A 673 -21.41 66.51 17.49
N SER A 674 -22.38 67.39 17.19
CA SER A 674 -23.46 67.70 18.14
C SER A 674 -24.55 66.62 18.16
N ARG A 675 -24.67 65.82 17.09
CA ARG A 675 -25.66 64.74 16.91
C ARG A 675 -25.11 63.67 15.97
N THR A 676 -25.07 62.43 16.46
CA THR A 676 -24.61 61.27 15.70
C THR A 676 -25.65 60.16 15.75
N ASN A 677 -26.00 59.62 14.58
CA ASN A 677 -26.83 58.43 14.46
C ASN A 677 -26.02 57.33 13.80
N ILE A 678 -26.07 56.13 14.37
CA ILE A 678 -25.42 54.93 13.83
C ILE A 678 -26.45 53.82 13.68
N ALA A 679 -26.32 53.05 12.61
CA ALA A 679 -27.05 51.81 12.42
C ALA A 679 -26.10 50.74 11.88
N ALA A 680 -26.22 49.52 12.37
CA ALA A 680 -25.51 48.35 11.86
C ALA A 680 -26.53 47.26 11.52
N ILE A 681 -26.30 46.57 10.40
CA ILE A 681 -27.09 45.43 9.94
C ILE A 681 -26.17 44.22 9.75
N SER A 682 -26.65 43.04 10.11
CA SER A 682 -25.95 41.76 9.94
C SER A 682 -26.58 40.98 8.80
N LEU A 683 -25.88 40.92 7.67
CA LEU A 683 -26.24 40.05 6.56
C LEU A 683 -25.80 38.64 6.90
N ASN A 684 -26.78 37.81 7.24
CA ASN A 684 -26.56 36.40 7.48
C ASN A 684 -26.42 35.68 6.15
N PRO A 685 -25.56 34.66 6.06
CA PRO A 685 -25.50 33.87 4.85
C PRO A 685 -26.82 33.14 4.63
N ALA A 686 -27.14 32.90 3.36
CA ALA A 686 -28.26 32.03 3.00
C ALA A 686 -28.06 30.69 3.70
N ALA A 687 -29.15 30.11 4.23
CA ALA A 687 -29.08 28.81 4.88
C ALA A 687 -28.44 27.82 3.91
N GLY A 688 -27.18 27.47 4.16
CA GLY A 688 -26.61 26.27 3.59
C GLY A 688 -27.38 25.10 4.18
N GLU A 689 -27.70 24.11 3.36
CA GLU A 689 -27.99 22.79 3.93
C GLU A 689 -26.87 22.49 4.93
N THR A 690 -27.25 22.18 6.16
CA THR A 690 -26.29 21.85 7.21
C THR A 690 -25.59 20.55 6.79
N ILE A 691 -24.45 20.67 6.14
CA ILE A 691 -23.51 19.57 6.01
C ILE A 691 -22.93 19.42 7.41
N CYS A 692 -23.28 18.33 8.09
CA CYS A 692 -22.65 17.97 9.35
C CYS A 692 -21.13 18.11 9.20
N THR A 693 -20.53 18.95 10.04
CA THR A 693 -19.08 19.01 10.18
C THR A 693 -18.61 17.59 10.50
N SER A 694 -17.74 17.03 9.64
CA SER A 694 -17.06 15.79 9.98
C SER A 694 -16.17 16.04 11.21
N PRO A 695 -16.07 15.10 12.17
CA PRO A 695 -15.08 15.23 13.23
C PRO A 695 -13.67 15.22 12.62
N GLU A 696 -12.79 16.00 13.21
CA GLU A 696 -11.37 16.10 12.88
C GLU A 696 -10.71 14.72 12.71
N TRP A 697 -9.86 14.61 11.69
CA TRP A 697 -8.94 13.49 11.53
C TRP A 697 -8.00 13.42 12.74
N THR A 698 -8.28 12.50 13.66
CA THR A 698 -7.28 12.01 14.60
C THR A 698 -7.07 10.52 14.37
N THR A 699 -5.80 10.16 14.29
CA THR A 699 -5.27 8.83 13.97
C THR A 699 -5.84 7.75 14.91
N ASN A 700 -6.36 6.67 14.32
CA ASN A 700 -6.88 5.45 14.94
C ASN A 700 -5.96 4.89 16.06
N PRO A 701 -6.50 4.39 17.20
CA PRO A 701 -6.97 2.99 17.25
C PRO A 701 -8.18 2.74 18.18
N GLY A 702 -9.19 2.01 17.70
CA GLY A 702 -10.06 1.19 18.57
C GLY A 702 -11.53 1.60 18.66
N ILE A 703 -12.39 0.67 18.23
CA ILE A 703 -13.86 0.67 18.33
C ILE A 703 -14.36 0.92 19.77
N SER A 704 -15.25 1.91 19.94
CA SER A 704 -16.40 1.88 20.86
C SER A 704 -17.30 3.10 20.65
N THR A 705 -18.50 2.90 20.12
CA THR A 705 -19.60 3.87 20.12
C THR A 705 -20.58 3.56 21.24
N SER A 706 -21.06 4.57 21.97
CA SER A 706 -22.37 4.48 22.65
C SER A 706 -23.13 5.82 22.68
N GLY A 707 -24.37 5.76 22.19
CA GLY A 707 -25.48 6.72 22.38
C GLY A 707 -25.59 7.85 21.33
N ALA A 708 -26.69 8.08 20.62
CA ALA A 708 -27.99 7.43 20.52
C ALA A 708 -28.74 7.97 19.28
N CYS A 709 -29.81 7.25 18.88
CA CYS A 709 -30.85 7.58 17.89
C CYS A 709 -30.59 7.19 16.42
N SER A 710 -31.07 5.99 16.09
CA SER A 710 -31.57 5.58 14.77
C SER A 710 -33.11 5.63 14.81
N PRO A 711 -33.79 5.71 13.64
CA PRO A 711 -34.54 4.52 13.24
C PRO A 711 -34.13 3.99 11.86
N TYR A 712 -34.35 2.69 11.73
CA TYR A 712 -33.88 1.70 10.75
C TYR A 712 -34.94 1.39 9.68
N VAL A 713 -34.55 1.01 8.45
CA VAL A 713 -35.03 -0.17 7.66
C VAL A 713 -33.99 -0.55 6.58
N GLU A 714 -33.59 -1.84 6.53
CA GLU A 714 -32.63 -2.46 5.58
C GLU A 714 -33.28 -3.12 4.32
N THR A 715 -32.71 -2.80 3.13
CA THR A 715 -32.23 -3.63 1.97
C THR A 715 -33.10 -4.72 1.27
N PRO A 716 -32.72 -5.28 0.08
CA PRO A 716 -31.68 -4.91 -0.92
C PRO A 716 -32.17 -4.85 -2.40
N ASP A 717 -31.44 -4.18 -3.29
CA ASP A 717 -31.02 -4.74 -4.60
C ASP A 717 -30.02 -3.82 -5.34
N ASN A 718 -28.75 -4.13 -5.08
CA ASN A 718 -27.55 -4.11 -5.93
C ASN A 718 -27.54 -3.28 -7.22
N TYR A 719 -26.71 -2.23 -7.23
CA TYR A 719 -25.99 -1.85 -8.45
C TYR A 719 -24.56 -1.39 -8.13
N ASN A 720 -23.59 -2.06 -8.74
CA ASN A 720 -22.17 -1.77 -8.57
C ASN A 720 -21.77 -0.57 -9.45
N LEU A 721 -21.04 0.41 -8.89
CA LEU A 721 -20.20 1.28 -9.71
C LEU A 721 -18.74 0.89 -9.46
N TYR A 722 -18.13 0.26 -10.46
CA TYR A 722 -16.70 0.00 -10.51
C TYR A 722 -15.99 1.21 -11.12
N VAL A 723 -15.04 1.80 -10.40
CA VAL A 723 -13.99 2.63 -11.00
C VAL A 723 -12.69 1.84 -10.88
N ARG A 724 -12.08 1.52 -12.03
CA ARG A 724 -10.72 1.01 -12.12
C ARG A 724 -9.84 2.09 -12.74
N GLY A 725 -8.80 2.49 -12.04
CA GLY A 725 -7.69 3.27 -12.59
C GLY A 725 -6.42 2.44 -12.54
N THR A 726 -5.68 2.44 -13.64
CA THR A 726 -4.28 1.98 -13.70
C THR A 726 -3.43 3.22 -13.89
N ASP A 727 -2.54 3.48 -12.94
CA ASP A 727 -1.39 4.37 -13.16
C ASP A 727 -0.35 3.58 -13.99
N PRO A 728 0.03 4.06 -15.19
CA PRO A 728 1.07 3.42 -16.00
C PRO A 728 2.43 3.35 -15.29
N ASP A 729 2.70 4.26 -14.35
CA ASP A 729 4.01 4.43 -13.72
C ASP A 729 4.13 3.71 -12.36
N CYS A 730 3.01 3.42 -11.70
CA CYS A 730 3.01 2.85 -10.34
C CYS A 730 2.17 1.55 -10.17
N GLY A 731 1.74 0.91 -11.26
CA GLY A 731 1.18 -0.46 -11.27
C GLY A 731 -0.16 -0.62 -10.54
N THR A 732 -0.85 -1.75 -10.71
CA THR A 732 -2.19 -1.98 -10.16
C THR A 732 -2.19 -2.00 -8.62
N GLN A 733 -2.73 -0.95 -7.98
CA GLN A 733 -2.98 -0.94 -6.55
C GLN A 733 -4.36 -1.54 -6.25
N VAL A 734 -4.39 -2.77 -5.71
CA VAL A 734 -5.59 -3.32 -5.06
C VAL A 734 -5.37 -3.20 -3.56
N VAL A 735 -5.99 -2.20 -2.92
CA VAL A 735 -6.20 -2.21 -1.47
C VAL A 735 -7.70 -2.17 -1.21
N SER A 736 -8.29 -3.36 -1.16
CA SER A 736 -9.60 -3.56 -0.56
C SER A 736 -9.45 -3.57 0.96
N THR A 737 -9.99 -2.58 1.63
CA THR A 737 -10.51 -2.79 2.99
C THR A 737 -11.97 -2.36 3.03
N PRO A 738 -12.87 -3.17 3.62
CA PRO A 738 -14.27 -2.85 3.67
C PRO A 738 -14.47 -1.78 4.76
N VAL A 739 -14.60 -0.53 4.37
CA VAL A 739 -15.16 0.48 5.27
C VAL A 739 -16.67 0.27 5.28
N SER A 740 -17.15 -0.46 6.28
CA SER A 740 -18.55 -0.75 6.55
C SER A 740 -19.30 0.46 7.12
N ARG A 741 -19.27 1.60 6.41
CA ARG A 741 -20.14 2.72 6.73
C ARG A 741 -20.77 3.26 5.45
N PRO A 742 -22.10 3.34 5.35
CA PRO A 742 -22.73 4.03 4.23
C PRO A 742 -22.33 5.50 4.30
N PHE A 743 -21.73 6.02 3.23
CA PHE A 743 -21.75 7.44 2.96
C PHE A 743 -22.95 7.71 2.06
N THR A 744 -24.01 8.25 2.66
CA THR A 744 -25.22 8.69 1.98
C THR A 744 -25.09 10.18 1.70
N TRP A 745 -24.89 10.59 0.44
CA TRP A 745 -25.32 11.92 0.03
C TRP A 745 -26.83 11.89 -0.11
N LYS A 746 -27.56 12.35 0.91
CA LYS A 746 -28.89 12.89 0.65
C LYS A 746 -28.67 14.30 0.11
N LEU A 747 -28.63 14.43 -1.20
CA LEU A 747 -29.06 15.68 -1.82
C LEU A 747 -30.57 15.71 -1.58
N ASN A 748 -31.05 16.57 -0.70
CA ASN A 748 -32.48 16.86 -0.69
C ASN A 748 -32.79 17.41 -2.10
N ALA A 749 -33.46 16.62 -2.92
CA ALA A 749 -34.09 17.17 -4.11
C ALA A 749 -34.96 18.35 -3.65
N PRO A 750 -34.95 19.49 -4.37
CA PRO A 750 -35.85 20.59 -4.03
C PRO A 750 -37.27 20.04 -3.92
N ASP A 751 -37.95 20.38 -2.82
CA ASP A 751 -39.30 19.91 -2.61
C ASP A 751 -40.20 20.52 -3.69
N THR A 752 -40.74 19.65 -4.54
CA THR A 752 -41.57 20.02 -5.69
C THR A 752 -43.04 19.63 -5.48
N THR A 753 -43.35 19.03 -4.33
CA THR A 753 -44.70 18.59 -4.03
C THR A 753 -45.41 19.71 -3.29
N ALA A 754 -46.55 20.15 -3.82
CA ALA A 754 -47.34 21.17 -3.14
C ALA A 754 -48.12 20.57 -1.96
N PRO A 755 -48.36 21.34 -0.89
CA PRO A 755 -49.26 20.94 0.18
C PRO A 755 -50.66 20.60 -0.31
N SER A 756 -51.36 19.75 0.42
CA SER A 756 -52.78 19.43 0.19
C SER A 756 -53.63 19.88 1.38
N VAL A 757 -54.68 20.65 1.14
CA VAL A 757 -55.69 20.98 2.16
C VAL A 757 -56.58 19.76 2.37
N THR A 758 -56.49 19.14 3.54
CA THR A 758 -57.17 17.88 3.87
C THR A 758 -58.55 18.08 4.48
N ALA A 759 -58.80 19.22 5.12
CA ALA A 759 -60.14 19.59 5.59
C ALA A 759 -60.29 21.10 5.68
N PHE A 760 -61.46 21.61 5.31
CA PHE A 760 -61.84 23.00 5.54
C PHE A 760 -63.36 23.12 5.80
N THR A 761 -63.74 23.71 6.92
CA THR A 761 -65.15 24.00 7.25
C THR A 761 -65.27 25.36 7.93
N ALA A 762 -66.27 26.14 7.54
CA ALA A 762 -66.61 27.44 8.14
C ALA A 762 -68.10 27.49 8.47
N THR A 763 -68.47 28.24 9.50
CA THR A 763 -69.86 28.38 9.95
C THR A 763 -70.69 29.16 8.91
N SER A 764 -71.73 28.53 8.39
CA SER A 764 -72.72 29.17 7.50
C SER A 764 -74.12 28.60 7.80
N PRO A 765 -75.14 29.45 8.06
CA PRO A 765 -75.10 30.92 8.07
C PRO A 765 -74.47 31.50 9.35
N THR A 766 -74.03 32.76 9.29
CA THR A 766 -73.56 33.55 10.45
C THR A 766 -74.17 34.95 10.41
N ASN A 767 -74.49 35.52 11.59
CA ASN A 767 -74.97 36.90 11.74
C ASN A 767 -73.83 37.89 12.06
N SER A 768 -72.57 37.46 11.90
CA SER A 768 -71.36 38.24 12.15
C SER A 768 -70.55 38.40 10.85
N LEU A 769 -69.91 39.56 10.67
CA LEU A 769 -68.95 39.78 9.58
C LEU A 769 -67.64 39.00 9.79
N ASN A 770 -67.37 38.50 11.00
CA ASN A 770 -66.26 37.60 11.27
C ASN A 770 -66.77 36.15 11.27
N ILE A 771 -66.50 35.42 10.20
CA ILE A 771 -66.96 34.05 9.95
C ILE A 771 -66.04 33.07 10.71
N PRO A 772 -66.55 32.29 11.69
CA PRO A 772 -65.74 31.27 12.35
C PRO A 772 -65.34 30.13 11.41
N VAL A 773 -64.06 29.76 11.42
CA VAL A 773 -63.51 28.59 10.74
C VAL A 773 -63.39 27.47 11.77
N THR A 774 -64.14 26.39 11.57
CA THR A 774 -64.24 25.27 12.52
C THR A 774 -63.26 24.15 12.21
N SER A 775 -62.74 24.08 10.98
CA SER A 775 -61.64 23.19 10.60
C SER A 775 -60.85 23.79 9.46
N PHE A 776 -59.52 23.75 9.55
CA PHE A 776 -58.62 24.03 8.44
C PHE A 776 -57.32 23.25 8.69
N THR A 777 -57.14 22.15 7.97
CA THR A 777 -55.97 21.27 8.06
C THR A 777 -55.36 21.06 6.68
N ALA A 778 -54.03 20.97 6.63
CA ALA A 778 -53.28 20.64 5.44
C ALA A 778 -52.10 19.74 5.78
N THR A 779 -51.68 18.92 4.82
CA THR A 779 -50.53 18.03 4.92
C THR A 779 -49.60 18.24 3.75
N ASP A 780 -48.32 17.95 3.97
CA ASP A 780 -47.26 18.03 2.98
C ASP A 780 -46.24 16.90 3.26
N ASN A 781 -45.47 16.49 2.25
CA ASN A 781 -44.42 15.48 2.39
C ASN A 781 -43.23 15.97 3.22
N VAL A 782 -43.00 17.29 3.33
CA VAL A 782 -41.99 17.88 4.20
C VAL A 782 -42.64 18.67 5.33
N ALA A 783 -43.30 19.78 5.03
CA ALA A 783 -43.98 20.61 6.03
C ALA A 783 -44.84 21.72 5.40
N VAL A 784 -46.03 21.94 5.96
CA VAL A 784 -46.83 23.15 5.68
C VAL A 784 -46.30 24.31 6.53
N THR A 785 -45.94 25.42 5.90
CA THR A 785 -45.40 26.62 6.59
C THR A 785 -46.30 27.85 6.51
N GLY A 786 -47.37 27.82 5.73
CA GLY A 786 -48.32 28.93 5.66
C GLY A 786 -49.73 28.52 5.29
N TYR A 787 -50.70 29.28 5.80
CA TYR A 787 -52.13 29.16 5.55
C TYR A 787 -52.71 30.52 5.14
N MET A 788 -53.70 30.52 4.24
CA MET A 788 -54.43 31.72 3.83
C MET A 788 -55.86 31.37 3.44
N ILE A 789 -56.82 32.27 3.62
CA ILE A 789 -58.19 32.12 3.08
C ILE A 789 -58.46 33.31 2.16
N THR A 790 -59.00 33.06 0.97
CA THR A 790 -59.40 34.12 0.03
C THR A 790 -60.84 33.92 -0.43
N ILE A 791 -61.38 34.92 -1.15
CA ILE A 791 -62.66 34.81 -1.89
C ILE A 791 -62.45 34.59 -3.40
N SER A 792 -61.21 34.31 -3.81
CA SER A 792 -60.81 34.07 -5.20
C SER A 792 -60.43 32.60 -5.35
N SER A 793 -60.90 31.96 -6.43
CA SER A 793 -60.52 30.58 -6.76
C SER A 793 -59.11 30.44 -7.32
N THR A 794 -58.38 31.55 -7.51
CA THR A 794 -57.00 31.53 -8.00
C THR A 794 -56.04 31.43 -6.82
N PRO A 795 -55.07 30.48 -6.82
CA PRO A 795 -54.08 30.37 -5.77
C PRO A 795 -53.32 31.68 -5.57
N PRO A 796 -53.17 32.17 -4.32
CA PRO A 796 -52.30 33.29 -4.03
C PRO A 796 -50.84 32.92 -4.31
N LEU A 797 -50.03 33.90 -4.72
CA LEU A 797 -48.59 33.71 -4.85
C LEU A 797 -48.00 33.33 -3.48
N ALA A 798 -46.97 32.49 -3.45
CA ALA A 798 -46.31 32.09 -2.21
C ALA A 798 -45.77 33.28 -1.38
N GLY A 799 -45.43 34.39 -2.05
CA GLY A 799 -45.00 35.65 -1.44
C GLY A 799 -46.10 36.70 -1.23
N ALA A 800 -47.38 36.37 -1.46
CA ALA A 800 -48.49 37.30 -1.24
C ALA A 800 -48.60 37.70 0.25
N ALA A 801 -48.95 38.95 0.54
CA ALA A 801 -49.22 39.36 1.92
C ALA A 801 -50.49 38.65 2.45
N GLY A 802 -50.47 38.22 3.71
CA GLY A 802 -51.62 37.59 4.38
C GLY A 802 -51.49 36.09 4.69
N TRP A 803 -50.38 35.45 4.34
CA TRP A 803 -50.04 34.11 4.84
C TRP A 803 -49.79 34.11 6.36
N THR A 804 -50.37 33.16 7.07
CA THR A 804 -50.16 32.95 8.51
C THR A 804 -49.48 31.60 8.76
N GLY A 805 -48.58 31.53 9.75
CA GLY A 805 -47.88 30.28 10.08
C GLY A 805 -48.78 29.19 10.69
N THR A 806 -49.98 29.56 11.13
CA THR A 806 -51.02 28.67 11.65
C THR A 806 -52.34 28.90 10.91
N ALA A 807 -53.19 27.88 10.85
CA ALA A 807 -54.46 27.96 10.14
C ALA A 807 -55.41 29.00 10.79
N PRO A 808 -55.96 29.97 10.03
CA PRO A 808 -56.85 31.00 10.57
C PRO A 808 -58.12 30.41 11.20
N ALA A 809 -58.46 30.82 12.42
CA ALA A 809 -59.69 30.40 13.11
C ALA A 809 -60.92 31.23 12.72
N THR A 810 -60.74 32.35 12.00
CA THR A 810 -61.83 33.22 11.53
C THR A 810 -61.48 33.89 10.21
N TYR A 811 -62.48 34.24 9.40
CA TYR A 811 -62.34 35.06 8.19
C TYR A 811 -63.30 36.24 8.19
N THR A 812 -62.81 37.47 8.02
CA THR A 812 -63.64 38.67 8.07
C THR A 812 -64.06 39.13 6.67
N VAL A 813 -65.35 39.38 6.49
CA VAL A 813 -65.93 39.96 5.26
C VAL A 813 -66.33 41.42 5.49
N VAL A 814 -66.34 42.22 4.42
CA VAL A 814 -66.56 43.67 4.50
C VAL A 814 -68.02 44.08 4.69
N SER A 815 -68.98 43.22 4.30
CA SER A 815 -70.41 43.50 4.36
C SER A 815 -71.23 42.20 4.43
N GLY A 816 -72.52 42.29 4.77
CA GLY A 816 -73.41 41.14 4.69
C GLY A 816 -73.60 40.67 3.25
N GLY A 817 -73.59 39.36 3.01
CA GLY A 817 -73.74 38.76 1.68
C GLY A 817 -73.39 37.28 1.65
N THR A 818 -73.38 36.72 0.44
CA THR A 818 -72.94 35.34 0.17
C THR A 818 -71.50 35.35 -0.33
N TYR A 819 -70.62 34.57 0.32
CA TYR A 819 -69.20 34.46 -0.01
C TYR A 819 -68.80 33.00 -0.17
N THR A 820 -67.92 32.72 -1.13
CA THR A 820 -67.22 31.43 -1.26
C THR A 820 -65.79 31.62 -0.75
N LEU A 821 -65.39 30.80 0.22
CA LEU A 821 -64.07 30.86 0.83
C LEU A 821 -63.17 29.76 0.25
N TYR A 822 -61.96 30.13 -0.17
CA TYR A 822 -60.96 29.24 -0.72
C TYR A 822 -59.77 29.14 0.26
N PRO A 823 -59.55 27.98 0.90
CA PRO A 823 -58.44 27.74 1.83
C PRO A 823 -57.13 27.35 1.12
N TRP A 824 -56.04 28.07 1.31
CA TRP A 824 -54.74 27.78 0.71
C TRP A 824 -53.71 27.38 1.76
N ALA A 825 -52.85 26.43 1.43
CA ALA A 825 -51.66 26.06 2.20
C ALA A 825 -50.40 26.22 1.35
N LYS A 826 -49.27 26.58 1.97
CA LYS A 826 -47.95 26.65 1.31
C LYS A 826 -46.86 25.97 2.14
N ASP A 827 -45.84 25.49 1.47
CA ASP A 827 -44.65 24.91 2.10
C ASP A 827 -43.50 25.95 2.19
N ALA A 828 -42.32 25.48 2.62
CA ALA A 828 -41.10 26.30 2.69
C ALA A 828 -40.45 26.56 1.32
N ALA A 829 -40.68 25.65 0.35
CA ALA A 829 -40.13 25.73 -1.01
C ALA A 829 -40.92 26.70 -1.92
N GLY A 830 -42.10 27.15 -1.47
CA GLY A 830 -42.96 28.08 -2.18
C GLY A 830 -44.02 27.41 -3.05
N ASN A 831 -44.26 26.10 -2.90
CA ASN A 831 -45.38 25.43 -3.55
C ASN A 831 -46.68 25.76 -2.80
N VAL A 832 -47.76 26.01 -3.55
CA VAL A 832 -49.08 26.39 -3.00
C VAL A 832 -50.10 25.32 -3.39
N SER A 833 -50.94 24.94 -2.43
CA SER A 833 -51.95 23.90 -2.61
C SER A 833 -52.95 24.21 -3.72
N ALA A 834 -53.44 23.17 -4.39
CA ALA A 834 -54.69 23.26 -5.14
C ALA A 834 -55.89 23.17 -4.16
N VAL A 835 -57.02 23.80 -4.50
CA VAL A 835 -58.22 23.94 -3.64
C VAL A 835 -59.46 23.47 -4.37
#